data_AF-A0AAV0UD65-F1
#
_entry.id   AF-A0AAV0UD65-F1
#
_cell.length_a   1.000
_cell.length_b   1.000
_cell.length_c   1.000
_cell.angle_alpha   90.00
_cell.angle_beta   90.00
_cell.angle_gamma   90.00
#
_symmetry.space_group_name_H-M   'P 1'
#
loop_
_entity.id
_entity.type
_entity.pdbx_description
1 polymer ?
#
loop_
_entity_poly.entity_id
_entity_poly.type
_entity_poly.pdbx_seq_one_letter_code
_entity_poly.pdbx_strand_id
1 'polypeptide(L)'
;MYHNFRDGESPETSRDVLMATLAGRRAELEKLSSDDAEWKLYRTLCQFRLGYFSFLVLMCILMFSVTFLMEIFFAIFLPSARMDPYFTIRSILLLAFLPFALIFLSYCFEESSRLFLDAIDMREGSLANFRLSLCVCIHYLRHWREMPDDRLERERFDAFRGNDEDHEAWTRFVRWITAGPRFLLRTIYTNDPFNDTNKESEDEMRYELELLFQRQQSEELSHKHNSRFPRHRDSSSSSNSDQENSPSIRWKRACQAASTTVKFNTTHFDGPPLDFSTLVITDVICPFVFELITLWTFMVSLVTNMSPLAAFLDYIQCGFYMQASYLGLWMICHFCSARNRKMREFVSNYRRRYRDMERQLLKTENEKRAEHLWLVSIGFRAVEQFQTSFFTLVETIFEFGGHVRERCCPWLSVAESELIASNEETQPLQPGNATEYLQVKSTTELLAEGTCDPVADANETQEALEGKQRVHKISERMRELNLWSKFSYDRRLRILCPIVILSAIISFYAFYAGWGIMGICLILLGDTIQAKFPQIFGLTFKSFITFFVILSFVFFSSTWAIGTFVHGGDFFVFPPTTESRSASATPFAMKPTMSPIHWMQWKKVATYPVCALDMESLDIVDFALIADSIYGWNTAVQVKSFTQRFNGTELGDWDYVSRNNEAAGHQVWAELYFPTINMTVIAVRGTATATDALEDLHYWFGVSIMQAANIFIPFLKQLPSQFVVEMLSMNFFQAVMPPPVYSELLDHVTEVRKRVGHRLVLTGHSLGGAMAAMVGAKTHTPAVSFSGPGLLYSRGRFDVDDESIRDYVLTIKPRRDIVPQVDELGGMVQEIECRRNNPLACHSTVTHMCELYVACGDKRKRDWSKAIQCNEYFHDK
;
A
#
# COMPACT_ATOMS: atom_id res chain seq x y z
N MET A 1 50.42 -38.04 45.62
CA MET A 1 50.85 -39.28 44.93
C MET A 1 49.59 -40.07 44.63
N TYR A 2 49.13 -40.31 43.41
CA TYR A 2 49.70 -40.17 42.08
C TYR A 2 48.57 -39.77 41.11
N HIS A 3 48.92 -38.89 40.17
CA HIS A 3 48.12 -38.48 39.02
C HIS A 3 47.60 -39.66 38.20
N ASN A 4 46.38 -39.53 37.68
CA ASN A 4 46.08 -39.93 36.30
C ASN A 4 45.19 -38.86 35.67
N PHE A 5 45.86 -37.88 35.06
CA PHE A 5 45.37 -37.16 33.90
C PHE A 5 45.13 -38.20 32.81
N ARG A 6 43.91 -38.29 32.29
CA ARG A 6 43.68 -38.85 30.96
C ARG A 6 42.77 -37.95 30.16
N ASP A 7 43.38 -37.45 29.10
CA ASP A 7 42.84 -37.05 27.82
C ASP A 7 42.00 -35.77 27.78
N GLY A 8 42.67 -34.73 27.28
CA GLY A 8 42.05 -33.55 26.73
C GLY A 8 41.22 -33.92 25.50
N GLU A 9 39.93 -34.11 25.71
CA GLU A 9 38.95 -33.85 24.66
C GLU A 9 38.86 -32.34 24.49
N SER A 10 38.99 -31.87 23.25
CA SER A 10 38.65 -30.49 22.91
C SER A 10 37.20 -30.21 23.35
N PRO A 11 36.85 -28.99 23.82
CA PRO A 11 35.49 -28.67 24.21
C PRO A 11 34.46 -28.94 23.09
N GLU A 12 34.89 -28.95 21.83
CA GLU A 12 34.08 -29.34 20.67
C GLU A 12 33.73 -30.84 20.67
N THR A 13 34.71 -31.73 20.86
CA THR A 13 34.48 -33.19 20.91
C THR A 13 33.54 -33.61 22.06
N SER A 14 33.58 -32.93 23.20
CA SER A 14 32.67 -33.19 24.32
C SER A 14 31.23 -32.75 24.01
N ARG A 15 31.06 -31.61 23.33
CA ARG A 15 29.76 -31.09 22.90
C ARG A 15 29.10 -31.98 21.86
N ASP A 16 29.88 -32.51 20.92
CA ASP A 16 29.42 -33.40 19.87
C ASP A 16 28.90 -34.74 20.40
N VAL A 17 29.58 -35.30 21.41
CA VAL A 17 29.16 -36.52 22.12
C VAL A 17 27.89 -36.27 22.95
N LEU A 18 27.77 -35.10 23.59
CA LEU A 18 26.56 -34.69 24.30
C LEU A 18 25.36 -34.52 23.35
N MET A 19 25.57 -33.91 22.19
CA MET A 19 24.56 -33.71 21.13
C MET A 19 24.11 -35.02 20.46
N ALA A 20 24.88 -36.11 20.56
CA ALA A 20 24.44 -37.42 20.08
C ALA A 20 23.33 -38.04 20.96
N THR A 21 23.25 -37.64 22.24
CA THR A 21 22.26 -38.17 23.19
C THR A 21 20.94 -37.42 23.14
N LEU A 22 19.81 -38.08 23.44
CA LEU A 22 18.50 -37.42 23.52
C LEU A 22 18.46 -36.38 24.65
N ALA A 23 19.14 -36.65 25.76
CA ALA A 23 19.26 -35.76 26.91
C ALA A 23 20.07 -34.49 26.61
N GLY A 24 21.25 -34.61 25.98
CA GLY A 24 22.06 -33.44 25.62
C GLY A 24 21.37 -32.53 24.61
N ARG A 25 20.63 -33.11 23.65
CA ARG A 25 19.81 -32.33 22.71
C ARG A 25 18.65 -31.60 23.38
N ARG A 26 18.00 -32.21 24.39
CA ARG A 26 16.99 -31.53 25.21
C ARG A 26 17.60 -30.38 26.02
N ALA A 27 18.76 -30.57 26.62
CA ALA A 27 19.44 -29.54 27.41
C ALA A 27 19.83 -28.30 26.56
N GLU A 28 20.30 -28.51 25.33
CA GLU A 28 20.58 -27.41 24.39
C GLU A 28 19.30 -26.71 23.91
N LEU A 29 18.22 -27.45 23.67
CA LEU A 29 16.91 -26.85 23.35
C LEU A 29 16.35 -26.01 24.51
N GLU A 30 16.55 -26.44 25.76
CA GLU A 30 16.17 -25.67 26.94
C GLU A 30 17.00 -24.41 27.11
N LYS A 31 18.31 -24.49 26.84
CA LYS A 31 19.20 -23.33 26.84
C LYS A 31 18.83 -22.32 25.74
N LEU A 32 18.51 -22.79 24.54
CA LEU A 32 18.01 -21.94 23.46
C LEU A 32 16.70 -21.23 23.87
N SER A 33 15.80 -21.92 24.58
CA SER A 33 14.58 -21.33 25.10
C SER A 33 14.81 -20.30 26.21
N SER A 34 15.81 -20.46 27.07
CA SER A 34 16.13 -19.47 28.10
C SER A 34 16.78 -18.21 27.49
N ASP A 35 17.71 -18.40 26.55
CA ASP A 35 18.40 -17.29 25.88
C ASP A 35 17.42 -16.48 25.02
N ASP A 36 16.36 -17.10 24.49
CA ASP A 36 15.28 -16.42 23.76
C ASP A 36 14.59 -15.32 24.60
N ALA A 37 14.40 -15.57 25.90
CA ALA A 37 13.74 -14.63 26.80
C ALA A 37 14.58 -13.38 27.09
N GLU A 38 15.91 -13.49 27.15
CA GLU A 38 16.81 -12.36 27.44
C GLU A 38 16.82 -11.32 26.32
N TRP A 39 16.73 -11.76 25.05
CA TRP A 39 16.82 -10.90 23.88
C TRP A 39 15.47 -10.41 23.34
N LYS A 40 14.36 -10.77 24.01
CA LYS A 40 13.01 -10.49 23.55
C LYS A 40 12.76 -8.99 23.33
N LEU A 41 13.16 -8.14 24.29
CA LEU A 41 12.97 -6.68 24.20
C LEU A 41 13.69 -6.08 22.98
N TYR A 42 14.96 -6.45 22.77
CA TYR A 42 15.76 -5.98 21.64
C TYR A 42 15.14 -6.41 20.31
N ARG A 43 14.69 -7.67 20.20
CA ARG A 43 14.04 -8.17 18.99
C ARG A 43 12.73 -7.43 18.68
N THR A 44 11.90 -7.19 19.69
CA THR A 44 10.65 -6.41 19.52
C THR A 44 10.92 -4.97 19.08
N LEU A 45 11.96 -4.32 19.61
CA LEU A 45 12.34 -2.97 19.18
C LEU A 45 12.85 -2.94 17.73
N CYS A 46 13.69 -3.91 17.34
CA CYS A 46 14.19 -4.04 15.98
C CYS A 46 13.04 -4.30 14.99
N GLN A 47 12.11 -5.16 15.37
CA GLN A 47 10.90 -5.48 14.61
C GLN A 47 9.98 -4.26 14.43
N PHE A 48 9.74 -3.49 15.49
CA PHE A 48 8.95 -2.26 15.38
C PHE A 48 9.58 -1.28 14.39
N ARG A 49 10.90 -1.09 14.46
CA ARG A 49 11.63 -0.17 13.58
C ARG A 49 11.61 -0.65 12.12
N LEU A 50 12.01 -1.88 11.85
CA LEU A 50 12.03 -2.45 10.51
C LEU A 50 10.61 -2.56 9.92
N GLY A 51 9.62 -2.89 10.75
CA GLY A 51 8.21 -2.90 10.36
C GLY A 51 7.71 -1.50 9.97
N TYR A 52 8.04 -0.47 10.76
CA TYR A 52 7.69 0.91 10.45
C TYR A 52 8.34 1.42 9.15
N PHE A 53 9.65 1.18 8.94
CA PHE A 53 10.30 1.58 7.70
C PHE A 53 9.80 0.79 6.49
N SER A 54 9.50 -0.51 6.65
CA SER A 54 8.91 -1.32 5.59
C SER A 54 7.52 -0.81 5.22
N PHE A 55 6.74 -0.39 6.21
CA PHE A 55 5.46 0.26 6.00
C PHE A 55 5.60 1.59 5.24
N LEU A 56 6.57 2.45 5.59
CA LEU A 56 6.83 3.69 4.85
C LEU A 56 7.15 3.42 3.37
N VAL A 57 8.01 2.43 3.09
CA VAL A 57 8.37 2.02 1.72
C VAL A 57 7.15 1.46 0.97
N LEU A 58 6.36 0.59 1.60
CA LEU A 58 5.12 0.04 1.04
C LEU A 58 4.15 1.15 0.63
N MET A 59 3.94 2.13 1.50
CA MET A 59 3.05 3.27 1.22
C MET A 59 3.60 4.16 0.10
N CYS A 60 4.91 4.40 0.05
CA CYS A 60 5.53 5.13 -1.06
C CYS A 60 5.30 4.42 -2.40
N ILE A 61 5.45 3.10 -2.44
CA ILE A 61 5.18 2.30 -3.65
C ILE A 61 3.71 2.38 -4.04
N LEU A 62 2.79 2.28 -3.08
CA LEU A 62 1.35 2.43 -3.33
C LEU A 62 1.03 3.80 -3.95
N MET A 63 1.48 4.89 -3.32
CA MET A 63 1.22 6.26 -3.77
C MET A 63 1.85 6.53 -5.15
N PHE A 64 3.10 6.12 -5.35
CA PHE A 64 3.79 6.22 -6.64
C PHE A 64 3.05 5.43 -7.72
N SER A 65 2.63 4.20 -7.42
CA SER A 65 1.94 3.35 -8.39
C SER A 65 0.60 3.93 -8.84
N VAL A 66 -0.21 4.45 -7.90
CA VAL A 66 -1.49 5.10 -8.25
C VAL A 66 -1.25 6.38 -9.04
N THR A 67 -0.28 7.20 -8.65
CA THR A 67 0.07 8.43 -9.36
C THR A 67 0.56 8.14 -10.77
N PHE A 68 1.52 7.21 -10.94
CA PHE A 68 2.05 6.79 -12.24
C PHE A 68 0.97 6.26 -13.16
N LEU A 69 0.11 5.38 -12.66
CA LEU A 69 -0.95 4.84 -13.48
C LEU A 69 -1.91 5.97 -13.90
N MET A 70 -2.30 6.87 -13.00
CA MET A 70 -3.20 7.97 -13.35
C MET A 70 -2.59 8.98 -14.33
N GLU A 71 -1.27 9.21 -14.29
CA GLU A 71 -0.57 9.98 -15.33
C GLU A 71 -0.77 9.38 -16.73
N ILE A 72 -0.72 8.06 -16.87
CA ILE A 72 -1.03 7.38 -18.14
C ILE A 72 -2.46 7.69 -18.58
N PHE A 73 -3.43 7.69 -17.66
CA PHE A 73 -4.81 8.02 -18.02
C PHE A 73 -4.97 9.47 -18.42
N PHE A 74 -4.36 10.39 -17.67
CA PHE A 74 -4.40 11.80 -18.03
C PHE A 74 -3.80 12.05 -19.42
N ALA A 75 -2.67 11.40 -19.73
CA ALA A 75 -2.03 11.49 -21.05
C ALA A 75 -2.88 10.96 -22.21
N ILE A 76 -3.84 10.07 -21.94
CA ILE A 76 -4.73 9.47 -22.95
C ILE A 76 -6.08 10.21 -23.03
N PHE A 77 -6.67 10.57 -21.89
CA PHE A 77 -8.06 10.99 -21.80
C PHE A 77 -8.25 12.49 -21.58
N LEU A 78 -7.21 13.24 -21.22
CA LEU A 78 -7.35 14.69 -21.09
C LEU A 78 -7.69 15.33 -22.45
N PRO A 79 -8.63 16.30 -22.48
CA PRO A 79 -8.93 17.06 -23.69
C PRO A 79 -7.68 17.74 -24.29
N SER A 80 -6.80 18.29 -23.45
CA SER A 80 -5.53 18.91 -23.87
C SER A 80 -4.59 17.92 -24.56
N ALA A 81 -4.60 16.65 -24.17
CA ALA A 81 -3.79 15.64 -24.83
C ALA A 81 -4.20 15.41 -26.30
N ARG A 82 -5.49 15.63 -26.65
CA ARG A 82 -6.06 15.39 -27.99
C ARG A 82 -5.55 16.37 -29.05
N MET A 83 -5.04 17.52 -28.64
CA MET A 83 -4.58 18.58 -29.54
C MET A 83 -3.14 18.37 -30.03
N ASP A 84 -2.43 17.37 -29.49
CA ASP A 84 -1.09 17.01 -29.92
C ASP A 84 -1.10 16.32 -31.31
N PRO A 85 -0.24 16.73 -32.27
CA PRO A 85 -0.15 16.11 -33.59
C PRO A 85 0.13 14.58 -33.55
N TYR A 86 0.77 14.07 -32.50
CA TYR A 86 1.08 12.65 -32.32
C TYR A 86 0.14 11.94 -31.34
N PHE A 87 -0.97 12.58 -30.94
CA PHE A 87 -1.90 12.08 -29.92
C PHE A 87 -2.34 10.62 -30.14
N THR A 88 -2.76 10.26 -31.36
CA THR A 88 -3.29 8.92 -31.66
C THR A 88 -2.23 7.84 -31.47
N ILE A 89 -1.01 8.07 -31.95
CA ILE A 89 0.09 7.09 -31.84
C ILE A 89 0.51 6.95 -30.38
N ARG A 90 0.72 8.08 -29.67
CA ARG A 90 1.05 8.07 -28.24
C ARG A 90 0.00 7.32 -27.43
N SER A 91 -1.28 7.63 -27.64
CA SER A 91 -2.37 7.02 -26.89
C SER A 91 -2.42 5.51 -27.08
N ILE A 92 -2.24 5.03 -28.31
CA ILE A 92 -2.18 3.59 -28.60
C ILE A 92 -0.98 2.94 -27.88
N LEU A 93 0.20 3.56 -27.91
CA LEU A 93 1.40 3.05 -27.25
C LEU A 93 1.24 3.01 -25.72
N LEU A 94 0.75 4.10 -25.12
CA LEU A 94 0.50 4.20 -23.67
C LEU A 94 -0.55 3.18 -23.20
N LEU A 95 -1.60 2.99 -23.99
CA LEU A 95 -2.66 2.06 -23.67
C LEU A 95 -2.22 0.59 -23.86
N ALA A 96 -1.34 0.32 -24.83
CA ALA A 96 -0.68 -0.98 -24.96
C ALA A 96 0.31 -1.24 -23.82
N PHE A 97 0.95 -0.20 -23.28
CA PHE A 97 1.87 -0.27 -22.16
C PHE A 97 1.16 -0.43 -20.80
N LEU A 98 -0.04 0.13 -20.64
CA LEU A 98 -0.80 0.15 -19.39
C LEU A 98 -0.91 -1.23 -18.69
N PRO A 99 -1.26 -2.36 -19.37
CA PRO A 99 -1.31 -3.66 -18.71
C PRO A 99 0.05 -4.13 -18.17
N PHE A 100 1.14 -3.82 -18.88
CA PHE A 100 2.50 -4.17 -18.44
C PHE A 100 2.91 -3.35 -17.21
N ALA A 101 2.65 -2.04 -17.25
CA ALA A 101 2.85 -1.15 -16.10
C ALA A 101 2.06 -1.63 -14.88
N LEU A 102 0.77 -1.96 -15.06
CA LEU A 102 -0.09 -2.42 -14.00
C LEU A 102 0.43 -3.73 -13.38
N ILE A 103 0.84 -4.71 -14.20
CA ILE A 103 1.41 -5.97 -13.70
C ILE A 103 2.71 -5.73 -12.93
N PHE A 104 3.61 -4.88 -13.46
CA PHE A 104 4.89 -4.58 -12.82
C PHE A 104 4.73 -3.86 -11.49
N LEU A 105 3.86 -2.85 -11.43
CA LEU A 105 3.58 -2.10 -10.20
C LEU A 105 2.86 -2.96 -9.16
N SER A 106 1.92 -3.79 -9.59
CA SER A 106 1.24 -4.76 -8.72
C SER A 106 2.23 -5.78 -8.15
N TYR A 107 3.26 -6.16 -8.91
CA TYR A 107 4.36 -7.01 -8.43
C TYR A 107 5.22 -6.30 -7.38
N CYS A 108 5.62 -5.05 -7.62
CA CYS A 108 6.36 -4.26 -6.63
C CYS A 108 5.56 -4.08 -5.33
N PHE A 109 4.25 -3.86 -5.44
CA PHE A 109 3.35 -3.78 -4.29
C PHE A 109 3.23 -5.10 -3.53
N GLU A 110 3.13 -6.23 -4.23
CA GLU A 110 3.12 -7.56 -3.62
C GLU A 110 4.42 -7.85 -2.85
N GLU A 111 5.58 -7.58 -3.44
CA GLU A 111 6.87 -7.84 -2.79
C GLU A 111 7.13 -6.91 -1.60
N SER A 112 6.72 -5.64 -1.69
CA SER A 112 6.80 -4.72 -0.55
C SER A 112 5.84 -5.10 0.58
N SER A 113 4.65 -5.62 0.25
CA SER A 113 3.72 -6.17 1.23
C SER A 113 4.29 -7.41 1.92
N ARG A 114 4.89 -8.34 1.16
CA ARG A 114 5.58 -9.53 1.72
C ARG A 114 6.71 -9.13 2.66
N LEU A 115 7.55 -8.19 2.25
CA LEU A 115 8.64 -7.69 3.10
C LEU A 115 8.11 -7.01 4.36
N PHE A 116 7.02 -6.24 4.26
CA PHE A 116 6.37 -5.64 5.42
C PHE A 116 5.81 -6.70 6.38
N LEU A 117 5.10 -7.71 5.87
CA LEU A 117 4.60 -8.83 6.66
C LEU A 117 5.74 -9.62 7.32
N ASP A 118 6.86 -9.81 6.61
CA ASP A 118 8.07 -10.45 7.13
C ASP A 118 8.79 -9.60 8.19
N ALA A 119 8.72 -8.27 8.08
CA ALA A 119 9.29 -7.37 9.07
C ALA A 119 8.50 -7.36 10.39
N ILE A 120 7.17 -7.59 10.34
CA ILE A 120 6.29 -7.65 11.51
C ILE A 120 6.05 -9.07 12.04
N ASP A 121 6.59 -10.12 11.42
CA ASP A 121 6.42 -11.49 11.91
C ASP A 121 7.13 -11.67 13.26
N MET A 122 6.40 -12.23 14.23
CA MET A 122 6.85 -12.45 15.60
C MET A 122 7.53 -13.82 15.78
N ARG A 123 7.39 -14.73 14.80
CA ARG A 123 7.78 -16.14 14.95
C ARG A 123 9.30 -16.37 14.96
N GLU A 124 10.05 -15.66 14.11
CA GLU A 124 11.47 -15.95 13.85
C GLU A 124 12.39 -14.70 13.97
N GLY A 125 11.85 -13.61 14.53
CA GLY A 125 12.48 -12.29 14.52
C GLY A 125 12.24 -11.54 13.20
N SER A 126 12.63 -10.27 13.14
CA SER A 126 12.34 -9.43 11.98
C SER A 126 13.10 -9.89 10.72
N LEU A 127 12.43 -9.86 9.57
CA LEU A 127 12.99 -10.15 8.24
C LEU A 127 13.49 -11.61 8.07
N ALA A 128 12.78 -12.58 8.66
CA ALA A 128 13.17 -13.99 8.63
C ALA A 128 13.20 -14.57 7.22
N ASN A 129 12.16 -14.28 6.41
CA ASN A 129 12.08 -14.75 5.04
C ASN A 129 13.12 -14.06 4.15
N PHE A 130 13.35 -12.76 4.33
CA PHE A 130 14.40 -12.02 3.65
C PHE A 130 15.80 -12.58 3.94
N ARG A 131 16.10 -12.88 5.20
CA ARG A 131 17.35 -13.53 5.59
C ARG A 131 17.49 -14.90 4.93
N LEU A 132 16.42 -15.71 4.95
CA LEU A 132 16.42 -17.02 4.32
C LEU A 132 16.64 -16.95 2.81
N SER A 133 15.94 -16.05 2.10
CA SER A 133 16.08 -15.93 0.64
C SER A 133 17.49 -15.46 0.24
N LEU A 134 18.07 -14.50 0.97
CA LEU A 134 19.45 -14.06 0.77
C LEU A 134 20.44 -15.19 1.04
N CYS A 135 20.25 -15.94 2.14
CA CYS A 135 21.08 -17.08 2.51
C CYS A 135 21.07 -18.16 1.40
N VAL A 136 19.88 -18.50 0.89
CA VAL A 136 19.70 -19.50 -0.17
C VAL A 136 20.37 -19.03 -1.47
N CYS A 137 20.26 -17.75 -1.83
CA CYS A 137 20.96 -17.19 -2.99
C CYS A 137 22.49 -17.32 -2.87
N ILE A 138 23.06 -16.91 -1.74
CA ILE A 138 24.51 -16.97 -1.51
C ILE A 138 24.99 -18.42 -1.47
N HIS A 139 24.25 -19.29 -0.78
CA HIS A 139 24.60 -20.71 -0.66
C HIS A 139 24.48 -21.43 -2.01
N TYR A 140 23.45 -21.12 -2.80
CA TYR A 140 23.31 -21.64 -4.16
C TYR A 140 24.48 -21.22 -5.06
N LEU A 141 24.91 -19.95 -4.99
CA LEU A 141 26.08 -19.49 -5.76
C LEU A 141 27.37 -20.23 -5.38
N ARG A 142 27.53 -20.59 -4.11
CA ARG A 142 28.69 -21.35 -3.60
C ARG A 142 28.66 -22.82 -4.01
N HIS A 143 27.49 -23.47 -3.95
CA HIS A 143 27.35 -24.93 -4.06
C HIS A 143 26.46 -25.42 -5.22
N TRP A 144 26.32 -24.62 -6.29
CA TRP A 144 25.37 -24.89 -7.37
C TRP A 144 25.49 -26.29 -8.01
N ARG A 145 26.68 -26.90 -7.99
CA ARG A 145 26.96 -28.23 -8.56
C ARG A 145 26.47 -29.40 -7.69
N GLU A 146 26.31 -29.18 -6.39
CA GLU A 146 26.00 -30.22 -5.39
C GLU A 146 24.52 -30.21 -4.97
N MET A 147 23.74 -29.27 -5.52
CA MET A 147 22.33 -29.09 -5.22
C MET A 147 21.45 -30.21 -5.81
N PRO A 148 20.53 -30.79 -5.02
CA PRO A 148 19.73 -31.95 -5.41
C PRO A 148 18.82 -31.62 -6.60
N ASP A 149 18.68 -32.58 -7.51
CA ASP A 149 17.71 -32.50 -8.60
C ASP A 149 16.36 -33.03 -8.12
N ASP A 150 15.29 -32.30 -8.45
CA ASP A 150 13.90 -32.58 -8.05
C ASP A 150 13.33 -33.83 -8.76
N ARG A 151 13.83 -34.99 -8.32
CA ARG A 151 13.51 -36.33 -8.86
C ARG A 151 12.20 -36.88 -8.28
N LEU A 152 11.76 -36.37 -7.14
CA LEU A 152 10.65 -36.90 -6.34
C LEU A 152 9.27 -36.48 -6.89
N GLU A 153 9.12 -35.25 -7.42
CA GLU A 153 7.92 -34.90 -8.21
C GLU A 153 7.80 -35.73 -9.50
N ARG A 154 8.95 -36.08 -10.10
CA ARG A 154 9.00 -36.89 -11.34
C ARG A 154 8.60 -38.34 -11.05
N GLU A 155 9.13 -38.93 -9.97
CA GLU A 155 8.77 -40.27 -9.51
C GLU A 155 7.35 -40.37 -8.95
N ARG A 156 6.83 -39.33 -8.27
CA ARG A 156 5.41 -39.23 -7.89
C ARG A 156 4.50 -39.20 -9.13
N PHE A 157 4.93 -38.53 -10.20
CA PHE A 157 4.19 -38.48 -11.48
C PHE A 157 4.19 -39.84 -12.20
N ASP A 158 5.31 -40.57 -12.11
CA ASP A 158 5.47 -41.87 -12.75
C ASP A 158 4.80 -43.01 -11.95
N ALA A 159 4.75 -42.92 -10.61
CA ALA A 159 4.12 -43.93 -9.74
C ALA A 159 2.58 -43.97 -9.83
N PHE A 160 1.92 -42.88 -10.24
CA PHE A 160 0.48 -42.84 -10.49
C PHE A 160 0.07 -43.34 -11.89
N ARG A 161 1.03 -43.72 -12.73
CA ARG A 161 0.78 -44.29 -14.05
C ARG A 161 0.77 -45.81 -13.93
N GLY A 162 -0.41 -46.39 -13.68
CA GLY A 162 -0.59 -47.84 -13.72
C GLY A 162 -0.17 -48.41 -15.08
N ASN A 163 0.74 -49.38 -15.06
CA ASN A 163 1.11 -50.15 -16.25
C ASN A 163 -0.08 -51.05 -16.67
N ASP A 164 -0.35 -51.06 -17.97
CA ASP A 164 -1.07 -52.11 -18.73
C ASP A 164 -2.53 -51.94 -19.17
N GLU A 165 -3.26 -50.86 -18.84
CA GLU A 165 -4.60 -50.62 -19.46
C GLU A 165 -4.67 -49.36 -20.34
N ASP A 166 -3.76 -48.40 -20.15
CA ASP A 166 -3.77 -47.13 -20.90
C ASP A 166 -3.14 -47.23 -22.30
N HIS A 167 -2.26 -48.20 -22.57
CA HIS A 167 -1.55 -48.26 -23.86
C HIS A 167 -2.47 -48.72 -25.03
N GLU A 168 -3.45 -49.58 -24.76
CA GLU A 168 -4.44 -50.02 -25.77
C GLU A 168 -5.57 -48.99 -25.99
N ALA A 169 -5.97 -48.26 -24.94
CA ALA A 169 -6.91 -47.14 -25.08
C ALA A 169 -6.25 -45.95 -25.80
N TRP A 170 -4.98 -45.69 -25.49
CA TRP A 170 -4.17 -44.64 -26.11
C TRP A 170 -3.90 -44.94 -27.58
N THR A 171 -3.58 -46.18 -27.99
CA THR A 171 -3.35 -46.50 -29.42
C THR A 171 -4.61 -46.35 -30.29
N ARG A 172 -5.83 -46.51 -29.74
CA ARG A 172 -7.08 -46.20 -30.46
C ARG A 172 -7.39 -44.70 -30.53
N PHE A 173 -7.05 -43.93 -29.49
CA PHE A 173 -7.23 -42.47 -29.46
C PHE A 173 -6.16 -41.71 -30.27
N VAL A 174 -4.92 -42.22 -30.30
CA VAL A 174 -3.74 -41.71 -31.00
C VAL A 174 -3.90 -41.72 -32.52
N ARG A 175 -4.84 -42.49 -33.07
CA ARG A 175 -5.10 -42.54 -34.51
C ARG A 175 -6.02 -41.44 -35.03
N TRP A 176 -6.73 -40.69 -34.17
CA TRP A 176 -7.77 -39.77 -34.61
C TRP A 176 -7.44 -38.27 -34.57
N ILE A 177 -6.56 -37.76 -33.71
CA ILE A 177 -6.27 -36.30 -33.70
C ILE A 177 -4.77 -35.99 -33.46
N THR A 178 -4.00 -36.15 -34.53
CA THR A 178 -3.03 -35.18 -35.05
C THR A 178 -2.27 -34.22 -34.07
N ALA A 179 -0.98 -34.51 -33.93
CA ALA A 179 0.16 -33.59 -34.12
C ALA A 179 0.40 -32.40 -33.15
N GLY A 180 1.00 -32.70 -31.99
CA GLY A 180 2.24 -32.10 -31.40
C GLY A 180 2.34 -30.61 -30.98
N PRO A 181 3.15 -30.24 -29.93
CA PRO A 181 3.62 -31.01 -28.77
C PRO A 181 3.09 -30.43 -27.43
N ARG A 182 2.54 -31.30 -26.56
CA ARG A 182 2.15 -31.00 -25.17
C ARG A 182 3.06 -31.74 -24.18
N PHE A 183 4.19 -31.16 -23.80
CA PHE A 183 5.05 -31.78 -22.77
C PHE A 183 5.49 -30.86 -21.61
N LEU A 184 4.90 -29.67 -21.43
CA LEU A 184 5.35 -28.76 -20.37
C LEU A 184 4.23 -28.13 -19.53
N LEU A 185 3.13 -28.84 -19.26
CA LEU A 185 1.95 -28.21 -18.68
C LEU A 185 1.36 -28.85 -17.41
N ARG A 186 2.15 -29.59 -16.64
CA ARG A 186 1.66 -30.11 -15.34
C ARG A 186 2.64 -30.08 -14.16
N THR A 187 3.68 -29.25 -14.21
CA THR A 187 4.67 -29.08 -13.12
C THR A 187 4.51 -27.79 -12.31
N ILE A 188 3.32 -27.19 -12.25
CA ILE A 188 3.14 -25.89 -11.57
C ILE A 188 1.82 -25.86 -10.79
N TYR A 189 1.71 -26.75 -9.81
CA TYR A 189 0.90 -26.52 -8.60
C TYR A 189 1.80 -26.81 -7.41
N THR A 190 2.72 -25.88 -7.15
CA THR A 190 3.48 -25.84 -5.91
C THR A 190 3.24 -24.47 -5.30
N ASN A 191 2.67 -24.45 -4.09
CA ASN A 191 2.48 -23.27 -3.27
C ASN A 191 3.81 -22.51 -3.11
N ASP A 192 3.75 -21.20 -2.87
CA ASP A 192 4.94 -20.37 -2.63
C ASP A 192 5.90 -21.06 -1.64
N PRO A 193 7.18 -21.30 -2.00
CA PRO A 193 8.15 -21.93 -1.12
C PRO A 193 8.36 -21.12 0.17
N PHE A 194 8.10 -19.81 0.15
CA PHE A 194 8.19 -18.91 1.29
C PHE A 194 6.85 -18.73 2.05
N ASN A 195 5.77 -19.40 1.65
CA ASN A 195 4.57 -19.46 2.47
C ASN A 195 4.61 -20.71 3.37
N ASP A 196 4.46 -20.54 4.69
CA ASP A 196 4.51 -21.65 5.67
C ASP A 196 3.17 -22.12 6.23
N THR A 197 2.05 -21.54 5.77
CA THR A 197 0.73 -21.89 6.30
C THR A 197 0.24 -23.25 5.79
N ASN A 198 -0.32 -24.08 6.69
CA ASN A 198 -1.08 -25.30 6.40
C ASN A 198 -0.36 -26.38 5.54
N LYS A 199 0.92 -26.64 5.81
CA LYS A 199 1.75 -27.63 5.08
C LYS A 199 1.82 -29.03 5.72
N GLU A 200 0.96 -29.33 6.69
CA GLU A 200 1.00 -30.58 7.45
C GLU A 200 0.77 -31.83 6.58
N SER A 201 -0.21 -31.77 5.67
CA SER A 201 -0.51 -32.87 4.74
C SER A 201 0.59 -33.12 3.71
N GLU A 202 1.27 -32.06 3.26
CA GLU A 202 2.41 -32.16 2.34
C GLU A 202 3.63 -32.80 3.02
N ASP A 203 3.86 -32.48 4.30
CA ASP A 203 4.91 -33.07 5.12
C ASP A 203 4.65 -34.55 5.39
N GLU A 204 3.42 -34.92 5.76
CA GLU A 204 3.03 -36.31 6.03
C GLU A 204 3.17 -37.19 4.79
N MET A 205 2.64 -36.75 3.65
CA MET A 205 2.75 -37.49 2.38
C MET A 205 4.21 -37.72 1.98
N ARG A 206 5.11 -36.77 2.27
CA ARG A 206 6.52 -36.90 1.91
C ARG A 206 7.30 -37.75 2.92
N TYR A 207 6.95 -37.72 4.19
CA TYR A 207 7.46 -38.63 5.20
C TYR A 207 7.12 -40.10 4.85
N GLU A 208 5.91 -40.36 4.37
CA GLU A 208 5.54 -41.68 3.84
C GLU A 208 6.39 -42.10 2.64
N LEU A 209 6.62 -41.20 1.67
CA LEU A 209 7.50 -41.44 0.52
C LEU A 209 8.94 -41.74 0.94
N GLU A 210 9.48 -41.02 1.93
CA GLU A 210 10.82 -41.27 2.47
C GLU A 210 10.92 -42.65 3.12
N LEU A 211 9.88 -43.07 3.86
CA LEU A 211 9.78 -44.41 4.45
C LEU A 211 9.73 -45.51 3.37
N LEU A 212 8.98 -45.29 2.28
CA LEU A 212 8.90 -46.23 1.16
C LEU A 212 10.25 -46.37 0.45
N PHE A 213 10.96 -45.27 0.24
CA PHE A 213 12.28 -45.29 -0.39
C PHE A 213 13.34 -45.97 0.50
N GLN A 214 13.31 -45.72 1.81
CA GLN A 214 14.18 -46.42 2.77
C GLN A 214 13.93 -47.93 2.77
N ARG A 215 12.66 -48.36 2.66
CA ARG A 215 12.35 -49.79 2.47
C ARG A 215 12.93 -50.33 1.18
N GLN A 216 12.76 -49.65 0.05
CA GLN A 216 13.31 -50.09 -1.24
C GLN A 216 14.84 -50.21 -1.21
N GLN A 217 15.55 -49.25 -0.59
CA GLN A 217 17.01 -49.35 -0.41
C GLN A 217 17.41 -50.53 0.49
N SER A 218 16.67 -50.78 1.57
CA SER A 218 16.92 -51.92 2.47
C SER A 218 16.68 -53.27 1.77
N GLU A 219 15.72 -53.32 0.84
CA GLU A 219 15.41 -54.47 0.00
C GLU A 219 16.46 -54.68 -1.10
N GLU A 220 16.94 -53.62 -1.78
CA GLU A 220 18.05 -53.70 -2.73
C GLU A 220 19.38 -54.13 -2.07
N LEU A 221 19.65 -53.64 -0.86
CA LEU A 221 20.81 -54.05 -0.06
C LEU A 221 20.68 -55.51 0.39
N SER A 222 19.48 -55.98 0.75
CA SER A 222 19.22 -57.39 1.07
C SER A 222 19.32 -58.32 -0.14
N HIS A 223 18.88 -57.87 -1.32
CA HIS A 223 19.04 -58.62 -2.58
C HIS A 223 20.49 -58.70 -3.08
N LYS A 224 21.29 -57.65 -2.85
CA LYS A 224 22.75 -57.70 -3.10
C LYS A 224 23.49 -58.62 -2.12
N HIS A 225 22.98 -58.80 -0.90
CA HIS A 225 23.62 -59.67 0.09
C HIS A 225 23.33 -61.17 -0.12
N ASN A 226 22.24 -61.52 -0.82
CA ASN A 226 21.84 -62.91 -1.11
C ASN A 226 22.44 -63.50 -2.41
N SER A 227 23.28 -62.77 -3.15
CA SER A 227 23.88 -63.25 -4.42
C SER A 227 25.40 -63.52 -4.37
N ARG A 228 26.02 -63.61 -3.18
CA ARG A 228 27.43 -64.05 -3.06
C ARG A 228 27.68 -64.99 -1.87
N PHE A 229 27.86 -66.28 -2.18
CA PHE A 229 28.63 -67.27 -1.38
C PHE A 229 29.84 -67.75 -2.22
N PRO A 230 30.90 -68.35 -1.64
CA PRO A 230 32.27 -67.87 -1.79
C PRO A 230 33.15 -68.86 -2.58
N ARG A 231 34.27 -68.37 -3.13
CA ARG A 231 35.43 -69.23 -3.46
C ARG A 231 36.72 -68.58 -2.95
N HIS A 232 37.35 -69.26 -1.99
CA HIS A 232 38.77 -69.18 -1.71
C HIS A 232 39.57 -69.69 -2.92
N ARG A 233 40.69 -69.04 -3.28
CA ARG A 233 42.07 -69.56 -3.07
C ARG A 233 43.15 -68.61 -3.65
N ASP A 234 43.94 -68.08 -2.73
CA ASP A 234 45.39 -67.86 -2.66
C ASP A 234 46.26 -67.24 -3.78
N SER A 235 47.06 -66.27 -3.30
CA SER A 235 48.51 -66.04 -3.49
C SER A 235 49.03 -65.25 -4.70
N SER A 236 49.61 -64.07 -4.47
CA SER A 236 51.06 -63.89 -4.18
C SER A 236 51.51 -62.41 -4.21
N SER A 237 52.40 -62.05 -3.26
CA SER A 237 53.49 -61.03 -3.25
C SER A 237 53.22 -59.60 -3.75
N SER A 238 53.68 -58.48 -3.19
CA SER A 238 54.73 -58.06 -2.23
C SER A 238 54.59 -56.51 -2.18
N SER A 239 54.77 -55.71 -1.13
CA SER A 239 56.00 -55.39 -0.38
C SER A 239 55.71 -54.13 0.49
N ASN A 240 56.35 -54.07 1.67
CA ASN A 240 56.82 -52.89 2.47
C ASN A 240 55.92 -51.64 2.60
N SER A 241 55.36 -51.30 3.77
CA SER A 241 55.93 -50.85 5.06
C SER A 241 55.82 -49.34 5.25
N ASP A 242 55.12 -48.95 6.33
CA ASP A 242 55.30 -47.74 7.15
C ASP A 242 55.08 -46.35 6.53
N GLN A 243 53.84 -45.85 6.65
CA GLN A 243 53.59 -44.42 6.90
C GLN A 243 52.18 -44.16 7.48
N GLU A 244 51.84 -44.79 8.61
CA GLU A 244 50.70 -44.36 9.44
C GLU A 244 51.20 -43.42 10.55
N ASN A 245 51.30 -42.13 10.24
CA ASN A 245 51.11 -41.02 11.18
C ASN A 245 51.36 -39.68 10.47
N SER A 246 50.34 -39.17 9.79
CA SER A 246 50.33 -37.78 9.30
C SER A 246 49.15 -37.01 9.91
N PRO A 247 49.39 -35.83 10.53
CA PRO A 247 48.33 -34.99 11.12
C PRO A 247 47.30 -34.48 10.09
N SER A 248 47.60 -34.58 8.79
CA SER A 248 46.70 -34.18 7.70
C SER A 248 45.50 -35.12 7.50
N ILE A 249 45.53 -36.35 8.04
CA ILE A 249 44.38 -37.27 8.00
C ILE A 249 43.51 -37.12 9.25
N ARG A 250 44.10 -36.71 10.38
CA ARG A 250 43.37 -36.39 11.62
C ARG A 250 42.59 -35.08 11.48
N TRP A 251 43.12 -34.09 10.76
CA TRP A 251 42.42 -32.84 10.43
C TRP A 251 41.31 -33.04 9.39
N LYS A 252 41.49 -33.94 8.41
CA LYS A 252 40.40 -34.32 7.48
C LYS A 252 39.27 -35.08 8.15
N ARG A 253 39.56 -35.90 9.17
CA ARG A 253 38.54 -36.56 10.00
C ARG A 253 37.92 -35.61 11.02
N ALA A 254 38.64 -34.61 11.52
CA ALA A 254 38.09 -33.55 12.39
C ALA A 254 37.17 -32.58 11.61
N CYS A 255 37.50 -32.22 10.37
CA CYS A 255 36.61 -31.46 9.49
C CYS A 255 35.42 -32.28 8.96
N GLN A 256 35.53 -33.62 8.93
CA GLN A 256 34.39 -34.53 8.70
C GLN A 256 33.60 -34.83 9.99
N ALA A 257 34.13 -34.50 11.17
CA ALA A 257 33.47 -34.68 12.46
C ALA A 257 32.84 -33.39 13.00
N ALA A 258 33.25 -32.21 12.50
CA ALA A 258 32.57 -30.93 12.67
C ALA A 258 31.22 -30.83 11.91
N SER A 259 30.71 -31.98 11.40
CA SER A 259 29.38 -32.16 10.83
C SER A 259 28.38 -32.68 11.86
N THR A 260 28.48 -32.24 13.12
CA THR A 260 27.54 -32.59 14.21
C THR A 260 26.25 -31.79 14.15
N THR A 261 25.62 -31.83 12.98
CA THR A 261 24.19 -31.57 12.75
C THR A 261 23.53 -32.78 12.07
N VAL A 262 24.05 -33.99 12.32
CA VAL A 262 23.37 -35.26 12.03
C VAL A 262 22.34 -35.58 13.13
N LYS A 263 21.36 -34.70 13.28
CA LYS A 263 19.94 -35.10 13.28
C LYS A 263 19.46 -34.44 12.00
N PHE A 264 19.57 -35.06 10.85
CA PHE A 264 18.75 -36.17 10.39
C PHE A 264 19.57 -37.13 9.53
N ASN A 265 19.09 -38.35 9.36
CA ASN A 265 19.59 -39.27 8.35
C ASN A 265 19.63 -38.51 7.01
N THR A 266 20.81 -38.27 6.42
CA THR A 266 20.93 -37.58 5.13
C THR A 266 20.26 -38.48 4.09
N THR A 267 19.00 -38.21 3.80
CA THR A 267 18.37 -38.78 2.63
C THR A 267 19.09 -38.17 1.42
N HIS A 268 19.17 -38.90 0.31
CA HIS A 268 19.77 -38.41 -0.94
C HIS A 268 19.15 -37.07 -1.43
N PHE A 269 18.04 -36.63 -0.83
CA PHE A 269 17.23 -35.48 -1.21
C PHE A 269 17.59 -34.16 -0.49
N ASP A 270 18.43 -34.18 0.55
CA ASP A 270 18.59 -33.03 1.46
C ASP A 270 19.64 -31.97 1.02
N GLY A 271 20.44 -32.22 -0.02
CA GLY A 271 21.48 -31.27 -0.49
C GLY A 271 22.60 -31.00 0.53
N PRO A 272 23.56 -30.11 0.21
CA PRO A 272 24.64 -29.76 1.13
C PRO A 272 24.12 -28.98 2.35
N PRO A 273 24.71 -29.16 3.56
CA PRO A 273 24.28 -28.43 4.75
C PRO A 273 24.56 -26.93 4.61
N LEU A 274 23.70 -26.10 5.21
CA LEU A 274 23.90 -24.64 5.26
C LEU A 274 25.22 -24.30 5.96
N ASP A 275 26.12 -23.64 5.23
CA ASP A 275 27.36 -23.15 5.84
C ASP A 275 27.04 -22.09 6.90
N PHE A 276 27.54 -22.29 8.12
CA PHE A 276 27.43 -21.31 9.20
C PHE A 276 27.98 -19.93 8.79
N SER A 277 29.02 -19.89 7.95
CA SER A 277 29.56 -18.65 7.40
C SER A 277 28.55 -17.85 6.57
N THR A 278 27.62 -18.52 5.88
CA THR A 278 26.57 -17.86 5.08
C THR A 278 25.52 -17.22 5.98
N LEU A 279 25.13 -17.90 7.07
CA LEU A 279 24.22 -17.35 8.08
C LEU A 279 24.81 -16.12 8.76
N VAL A 280 26.09 -16.17 9.15
CA VAL A 280 26.78 -15.01 9.75
C VAL A 280 26.83 -13.82 8.80
N ILE A 281 27.10 -14.03 7.51
CA ILE A 281 27.10 -12.95 6.52
C ILE A 281 25.71 -12.31 6.41
N THR A 282 24.66 -13.12 6.30
CA THR A 282 23.28 -12.64 6.25
C THR A 282 22.89 -11.86 7.51
N ASP A 283 23.30 -12.33 8.68
CA ASP A 283 22.97 -11.70 9.97
C ASP A 283 23.77 -10.42 10.23
N VAL A 284 24.96 -10.29 9.64
CA VAL A 284 25.69 -9.01 9.60
C VAL A 284 25.00 -8.03 8.65
N ILE A 285 24.60 -8.49 7.47
CA ILE A 285 23.98 -7.63 6.45
C ILE A 285 22.63 -7.10 6.90
N CYS A 286 21.76 -7.91 7.50
CA CYS A 286 20.36 -7.51 7.74
C CYS A 286 20.18 -6.60 8.98
N PRO A 287 20.28 -7.08 10.24
CA PRO A 287 20.07 -6.22 11.41
C PRO A 287 21.29 -5.36 11.76
N PHE A 288 22.51 -5.89 11.67
CA PHE A 288 23.68 -5.18 12.22
C PHE A 288 24.08 -3.95 11.40
N VAL A 289 24.17 -4.09 10.07
CA VAL A 289 24.49 -2.95 9.18
C VAL A 289 23.38 -1.88 9.25
N PHE A 290 22.11 -2.28 9.29
CA PHE A 290 21.00 -1.34 9.44
C PHE A 290 21.12 -0.52 10.73
N GLU A 291 21.35 -1.17 11.86
CA GLU A 291 21.49 -0.51 13.17
C GLU A 291 22.72 0.40 13.23
N LEU A 292 23.87 -0.07 12.75
CA LEU A 292 25.10 0.70 12.77
C LEU A 292 25.00 1.96 11.92
N ILE A 293 24.49 1.85 10.69
CA ILE A 293 24.38 2.98 9.77
C ILE A 293 23.35 3.99 10.30
N THR A 294 22.17 3.54 10.74
CA THR A 294 21.13 4.45 11.23
C THR A 294 21.52 5.14 12.55
N LEU A 295 22.21 4.44 13.46
CA LEU A 295 22.75 5.05 14.67
C LEU A 295 23.87 6.05 14.35
N TRP A 296 24.75 5.70 13.41
CA TRP A 296 25.83 6.59 12.99
C TRP A 296 25.29 7.89 12.38
N THR A 297 24.30 7.81 11.49
CA THR A 297 23.69 9.01 10.89
C THR A 297 23.00 9.89 11.94
N PHE A 298 22.30 9.29 12.90
CA PHE A 298 21.73 10.03 14.02
C PHE A 298 22.79 10.77 14.82
N MET A 299 23.88 10.09 15.19
CA MET A 299 24.95 10.69 16.01
C MET A 299 25.68 11.82 15.27
N VAL A 300 25.99 11.63 13.98
CA VAL A 300 26.61 12.67 13.16
C VAL A 300 25.69 13.89 13.05
N SER A 301 24.41 13.70 12.73
CA SER A 301 23.46 14.82 12.58
C SER A 301 23.21 15.55 13.89
N LEU A 302 23.18 14.82 15.02
CA LEU A 302 23.04 15.42 16.34
C LEU A 302 24.21 16.34 16.67
N VAL A 303 25.44 15.92 16.34
CA VAL A 303 26.66 16.71 16.57
C VAL A 303 26.76 17.90 15.62
N THR A 304 26.34 17.76 14.36
CA THR A 304 26.44 18.86 13.37
C THR A 304 25.35 19.92 13.54
N ASN A 305 24.11 19.50 13.77
CA ASN A 305 22.95 20.39 13.76
C ASN A 305 22.54 20.87 15.16
N MET A 306 23.04 20.22 16.22
CA MET A 306 22.66 20.50 17.62
C MET A 306 21.14 20.48 17.85
N SER A 307 20.40 19.75 17.01
CA SER A 307 18.94 19.68 17.00
C SER A 307 18.51 18.21 17.04
N PRO A 308 17.90 17.75 18.15
CA PRO A 308 17.38 16.39 18.24
C PRO A 308 16.33 16.06 17.17
N LEU A 309 15.55 17.07 16.77
CA LEU A 309 14.53 16.91 15.73
C LEU A 309 15.17 16.67 14.36
N ALA A 310 16.21 17.43 14.00
CA ALA A 310 16.92 17.25 12.73
C ALA A 310 17.61 15.87 12.68
N ALA A 311 18.27 15.48 13.77
CA ALA A 311 18.90 14.16 13.88
C ALA A 311 17.89 13.02 13.75
N PHE A 312 16.70 13.17 14.34
CA PHE A 312 15.63 12.18 14.22
C PHE A 312 15.08 12.07 12.80
N LEU A 313 14.93 13.20 12.09
CA LEU A 313 14.51 13.20 10.68
C LEU A 313 15.55 12.52 9.80
N ASP A 314 16.83 12.85 9.94
CA ASP A 314 17.92 12.22 9.17
C ASP A 314 18.02 10.71 9.44
N TYR A 315 17.77 10.30 10.68
CA TYR A 315 17.64 8.89 11.06
C TYR A 315 16.48 8.21 10.31
N ILE A 316 15.30 8.83 10.25
CA ILE A 316 14.15 8.29 9.52
C ILE A 316 14.47 8.16 8.02
N GLN A 317 15.05 9.19 7.44
CA GLN A 317 15.41 9.21 6.02
C GLN A 317 16.43 8.12 5.68
N CYS A 318 17.46 7.97 6.52
CA CYS A 318 18.44 6.90 6.38
C CYS A 318 17.79 5.51 6.47
N GLY A 319 16.92 5.29 7.47
CA GLY A 319 16.17 4.04 7.64
C GLY A 319 15.30 3.73 6.42
N PHE A 320 14.63 4.73 5.85
CA PHE A 320 13.84 4.61 4.63
C PHE A 320 14.67 4.14 3.43
N TYR A 321 15.82 4.77 3.14
CA TYR A 321 16.67 4.38 2.01
C TYR A 321 17.31 3.00 2.19
N MET A 322 17.70 2.66 3.42
CA MET A 322 18.19 1.31 3.73
C MET A 322 17.11 0.26 3.49
N GLN A 323 15.88 0.51 3.94
CA GLN A 323 14.78 -0.43 3.74
C GLN A 323 14.37 -0.54 2.26
N ALA A 324 14.40 0.55 1.50
CA ALA A 324 14.19 0.52 0.05
C ALA A 324 15.26 -0.33 -0.68
N SER A 325 16.51 -0.24 -0.22
CA SER A 325 17.61 -1.07 -0.74
C SER A 325 17.41 -2.55 -0.40
N TYR A 326 16.94 -2.86 0.82
CA TYR A 326 16.58 -4.22 1.23
C TYR A 326 15.42 -4.76 0.41
N LEU A 327 14.42 -3.95 0.08
CA LEU A 327 13.36 -4.35 -0.83
C LEU A 327 13.90 -4.71 -2.22
N GLY A 328 14.82 -3.92 -2.78
CA GLY A 328 15.45 -4.25 -4.06
C GLY A 328 16.20 -5.59 -4.02
N LEU A 329 16.98 -5.82 -2.96
CA LEU A 329 17.65 -7.10 -2.74
C LEU A 329 16.67 -8.26 -2.54
N TRP A 330 15.59 -8.04 -1.77
CA TRP A 330 14.53 -9.00 -1.54
C TRP A 330 13.88 -9.41 -2.85
N MET A 331 13.46 -8.46 -3.67
CA MET A 331 12.82 -8.73 -4.97
C MET A 331 13.72 -9.60 -5.86
N ILE A 332 15.02 -9.31 -5.91
CA ILE A 332 15.98 -10.10 -6.69
C ILE A 332 16.10 -11.51 -6.10
N CYS A 333 16.32 -11.63 -4.79
CA CYS A 333 16.54 -12.93 -4.13
C CYS A 333 15.27 -13.80 -4.18
N HIS A 334 14.11 -13.21 -3.90
CA HIS A 334 12.81 -13.86 -3.97
C HIS A 334 12.50 -14.30 -5.41
N PHE A 335 12.71 -13.45 -6.42
CA PHE A 335 12.53 -13.84 -7.82
C PHE A 335 13.46 -14.98 -8.25
N CYS A 336 14.75 -14.91 -7.89
CA CYS A 336 15.73 -15.96 -8.21
C CYS A 336 15.39 -17.30 -7.55
N SER A 337 15.04 -17.27 -6.26
CA SER A 337 14.70 -18.47 -5.49
C SER A 337 13.35 -19.06 -5.90
N ALA A 338 12.35 -18.24 -6.19
CA ALA A 338 11.05 -18.70 -6.71
C ALA A 338 11.16 -19.29 -8.13
N ARG A 339 12.03 -18.75 -8.99
CA ARG A 339 12.19 -19.26 -10.36
C ARG A 339 13.01 -20.56 -10.42
N ASN A 340 14.03 -20.69 -9.58
CA ASN A 340 14.96 -21.81 -9.62
C ASN A 340 14.44 -23.01 -8.81
N ARG A 341 14.09 -24.10 -9.50
CA ARG A 341 13.55 -25.33 -8.90
C ARG A 341 14.45 -25.91 -7.80
N LYS A 342 15.78 -25.87 -7.97
CA LYS A 342 16.75 -26.37 -6.98
C LYS A 342 16.71 -25.56 -5.68
N MET A 343 16.58 -24.24 -5.80
CA MET A 343 16.53 -23.33 -4.64
C MET A 343 15.21 -23.47 -3.88
N ARG A 344 14.09 -23.65 -4.60
CA ARG A 344 12.79 -23.91 -3.96
C ARG A 344 12.80 -25.17 -3.11
N GLU A 345 13.36 -26.24 -3.65
CA GLU A 345 13.44 -27.52 -2.96
C GLU A 345 14.28 -27.40 -1.68
N PHE A 346 15.39 -26.68 -1.77
CA PHE A 346 16.23 -26.39 -0.63
C PHE A 346 15.51 -25.56 0.46
N VAL A 347 14.77 -24.51 0.07
CA VAL A 347 13.95 -23.71 1.00
C VAL A 347 12.87 -24.57 1.68
N SER A 348 12.21 -25.43 0.91
CA SER A 348 11.20 -26.37 1.41
C SER A 348 11.79 -27.33 2.46
N ASN A 349 12.95 -27.92 2.15
CA ASN A 349 13.66 -28.82 3.06
C ASN A 349 14.08 -28.08 4.35
N TYR A 350 14.62 -26.87 4.24
CA TYR A 350 14.99 -26.06 5.41
C TYR A 350 13.79 -25.81 6.34
N ARG A 351 12.66 -25.36 5.78
CA ARG A 351 11.44 -25.06 6.56
C ARG A 351 10.83 -26.29 7.20
N ARG A 352 10.84 -27.42 6.51
CA ARG A 352 10.40 -28.69 7.10
C ARG A 352 11.24 -29.05 8.32
N ARG A 353 12.55 -28.98 8.19
CA ARG A 353 13.49 -29.29 9.29
C ARG A 353 13.25 -28.38 10.49
N TYR A 354 12.95 -27.11 10.21
CA TYR A 354 12.58 -26.15 11.23
C TYR A 354 11.25 -26.51 11.93
N ARG A 355 10.18 -26.82 11.17
CA ARG A 355 8.91 -27.30 11.73
C ARG A 355 9.07 -28.53 12.61
N ASP A 356 9.90 -29.49 12.18
CA ASP A 356 10.19 -30.69 12.97
C ASP A 356 10.89 -30.37 14.30
N MET A 357 11.76 -29.36 14.32
CA MET A 357 12.40 -28.87 15.53
C MET A 357 11.40 -28.18 16.45
N GLU A 358 10.52 -27.33 15.92
CA GLU A 358 9.48 -26.63 16.68
C GLU A 358 8.48 -27.62 17.31
N ARG A 359 8.03 -28.63 16.56
CA ARG A 359 7.20 -29.73 17.08
C ARG A 359 7.86 -30.44 18.26
N GLN A 360 9.18 -30.65 18.21
CA GLN A 360 9.94 -31.25 19.31
C GLN A 360 10.04 -30.33 20.53
N LEU A 361 10.23 -29.03 20.32
CA LEU A 361 10.23 -28.02 21.38
C LEU A 361 8.88 -27.97 22.10
N LEU A 362 7.80 -27.84 21.33
CA LEU A 362 6.44 -27.77 21.85
C LEU A 362 6.05 -29.05 22.60
N LYS A 363 6.47 -30.22 22.11
CA LYS A 363 6.29 -31.49 22.83
C LYS A 363 7.04 -31.49 24.17
N THR A 364 8.25 -30.96 24.21
CA THR A 364 9.06 -30.88 25.45
C THR A 364 8.46 -29.88 26.45
N GLU A 365 7.97 -28.73 25.98
CA GLU A 365 7.26 -27.77 26.82
C GLU A 365 5.94 -28.35 27.35
N ASN A 366 5.19 -29.06 26.51
CA ASN A 366 3.97 -29.75 26.93
C ASN A 366 4.25 -30.87 27.93
N GLU A 367 5.36 -31.61 27.78
CA GLU A 367 5.81 -32.61 28.77
C GLU A 367 6.08 -31.91 30.13
N LYS A 368 6.80 -30.78 30.15
CA LYS A 368 7.04 -29.99 31.39
C LYS A 368 5.77 -29.39 31.97
N ARG A 369 4.86 -28.84 31.14
CA ARG A 369 3.56 -28.33 31.59
C ARG A 369 2.67 -29.45 32.11
N ALA A 370 2.70 -30.63 31.49
CA ALA A 370 1.96 -31.80 31.96
C ALA A 370 2.49 -32.31 33.31
N GLU A 371 3.80 -32.27 33.52
CA GLU A 371 4.42 -32.55 34.83
C GLU A 371 3.96 -31.55 35.90
N HIS A 372 3.84 -30.27 35.56
CA HIS A 372 3.28 -29.25 36.46
C HIS A 372 1.74 -29.35 36.64
N LEU A 373 1.00 -29.74 35.60
CA LEU A 373 -0.46 -29.94 35.63
C LEU A 373 -0.88 -31.24 36.31
N TRP A 374 0.04 -32.19 36.52
CA TRP A 374 -0.23 -33.39 37.32
C TRP A 374 -0.71 -33.05 38.74
N LEU A 375 -0.19 -31.96 39.33
CA LEU A 375 -0.66 -31.39 40.60
C LEU A 375 -2.11 -30.87 40.52
N VAL A 376 -2.51 -30.31 39.38
CA VAL A 376 -3.89 -29.85 39.13
C VAL A 376 -4.84 -31.03 38.87
N SER A 377 -4.37 -32.09 38.20
CA SER A 377 -5.10 -33.36 38.02
C SER A 377 -5.39 -34.07 39.34
N ILE A 378 -4.45 -34.05 40.28
CA ILE A 378 -4.67 -34.58 41.65
C ILE A 378 -5.71 -33.73 42.39
N GLY A 379 -5.61 -32.40 42.30
CA GLY A 379 -6.60 -31.49 42.88
C GLY A 379 -8.01 -31.69 42.30
N PHE A 380 -8.12 -31.88 40.98
CA PHE A 380 -9.39 -32.10 40.30
C PHE A 380 -10.02 -33.45 40.68
N ARG A 381 -9.23 -34.54 40.71
CA ARG A 381 -9.71 -35.86 41.17
C ARG A 381 -10.10 -35.86 42.66
N ALA A 382 -9.42 -35.08 43.50
CA ALA A 382 -9.77 -34.92 44.90
C ALA A 382 -11.09 -34.16 45.09
N VAL A 383 -11.34 -33.12 44.29
CA VAL A 383 -12.59 -32.35 44.29
C VAL A 383 -13.76 -33.17 43.77
N GLU A 384 -13.57 -33.94 42.69
CA GLU A 384 -14.59 -34.82 42.13
C GLU A 384 -14.95 -35.97 43.10
N GLN A 385 -13.94 -36.55 43.79
CA GLN A 385 -14.17 -37.50 44.87
C GLN A 385 -14.94 -36.86 46.04
N PHE A 386 -14.60 -35.62 46.42
CA PHE A 386 -15.32 -34.89 47.47
C PHE A 386 -16.76 -34.57 47.09
N GLN A 387 -17.04 -34.17 45.84
CA GLN A 387 -18.39 -33.95 45.36
C GLN A 387 -19.20 -35.25 45.35
N THR A 388 -18.63 -36.34 44.85
CA THR A 388 -19.33 -37.63 44.79
C THR A 388 -19.61 -38.19 46.19
N SER A 389 -18.67 -38.04 47.13
CA SER A 389 -18.86 -38.37 48.55
C SER A 389 -19.84 -37.44 49.26
N PHE A 390 -19.91 -36.16 48.89
CA PHE A 390 -20.87 -35.21 49.44
C PHE A 390 -22.30 -35.52 48.97
N PHE A 391 -22.51 -35.80 47.67
CA PHE A 391 -23.84 -36.14 47.16
C PHE A 391 -24.35 -37.46 47.70
N THR A 392 -23.51 -38.48 47.85
CA THR A 392 -23.89 -39.76 48.49
C THR A 392 -24.19 -39.61 49.98
N LEU A 393 -23.49 -38.71 50.69
CA LEU A 393 -23.79 -38.35 52.08
C LEU A 393 -25.13 -37.61 52.19
N VAL A 394 -25.42 -36.68 51.28
CA VAL A 394 -26.68 -35.94 51.23
C VAL A 394 -27.85 -36.88 50.90
N GLU A 395 -27.65 -37.83 50.00
CA GLU A 395 -28.66 -38.83 49.61
C GLU A 395 -28.96 -39.79 50.78
N THR A 396 -27.95 -40.25 51.52
CA THR A 396 -28.15 -41.06 52.74
C THR A 396 -28.79 -40.28 53.89
N ILE A 397 -28.50 -38.98 54.03
CA ILE A 397 -29.19 -38.11 55.01
C ILE A 397 -30.66 -37.89 54.61
N PHE A 398 -30.96 -37.76 53.31
CA PHE A 398 -32.33 -37.61 52.81
C PHE A 398 -33.14 -38.90 52.92
N GLU A 399 -32.55 -40.08 52.68
CA GLU A 399 -33.21 -41.37 52.92
C GLU A 399 -33.48 -41.61 54.41
N PHE A 400 -32.52 -41.26 55.28
CA PHE A 400 -32.71 -41.36 56.73
C PHE A 400 -33.77 -40.37 57.26
N GLY A 401 -33.84 -39.17 56.68
CA GLY A 401 -34.88 -38.18 56.96
C GLY A 401 -36.27 -38.57 56.43
N GLY A 402 -36.33 -39.25 55.28
CA GLY A 402 -37.56 -39.79 54.69
C GLY A 402 -38.17 -40.91 55.53
N HIS A 403 -37.34 -41.81 56.07
CA HIS A 403 -37.81 -42.90 56.92
C HIS A 403 -38.32 -42.47 58.31
N VAL A 404 -37.89 -41.31 58.81
CA VAL A 404 -38.44 -40.71 60.05
C VAL A 404 -39.76 -39.97 59.79
N ARG A 405 -39.97 -39.44 58.57
CA ARG A 405 -41.18 -38.69 58.22
C ARG A 405 -42.40 -39.57 57.92
N GLU A 406 -42.21 -40.80 57.45
CA GLU A 406 -43.32 -41.75 57.18
C GLU A 406 -43.91 -42.44 58.42
N ARG A 407 -43.30 -42.30 59.61
CA ARG A 407 -43.82 -42.90 60.86
C ARG A 407 -44.63 -41.98 61.77
N CYS A 408 -44.73 -40.67 61.50
CA CYS A 408 -45.32 -39.73 62.45
C CYS A 408 -46.64 -39.03 62.06
N CYS A 409 -47.15 -39.10 60.82
CA CYS A 409 -48.43 -38.47 60.46
C CYS A 409 -49.12 -39.13 59.25
N PRO A 410 -50.14 -40.00 59.43
CA PRO A 410 -50.88 -40.61 58.32
C PRO A 410 -52.07 -39.79 57.79
N TRP A 411 -52.24 -38.53 58.20
CA TRP A 411 -53.42 -37.72 57.86
C TRP A 411 -53.01 -36.27 57.57
N LEU A 412 -52.59 -35.99 56.34
CA LEU A 412 -52.75 -34.68 55.69
C LEU A 412 -52.49 -34.81 54.19
N SER A 413 -53.46 -35.39 53.46
CA SER A 413 -53.53 -35.34 52.00
C SER A 413 -54.94 -34.98 51.57
N VAL A 414 -55.45 -33.86 52.09
CA VAL A 414 -56.65 -33.17 51.61
C VAL A 414 -56.46 -31.69 51.90
N ALA A 415 -56.68 -30.86 50.87
CA ALA A 415 -56.67 -29.39 50.84
C ALA A 415 -55.32 -28.70 50.59
N GLU A 416 -54.90 -28.71 49.32
CA GLU A 416 -54.60 -27.45 48.61
C GLU A 416 -55.16 -27.57 47.18
N SER A 417 -56.50 -27.49 47.10
CA SER A 417 -57.27 -27.22 45.89
C SER A 417 -57.76 -25.79 46.00
N GLU A 418 -57.16 -24.88 45.23
CA GLU A 418 -57.81 -23.80 44.46
C GLU A 418 -56.73 -22.82 43.95
N LEU A 419 -56.94 -22.32 42.72
CA LEU A 419 -56.08 -21.46 41.90
C LEU A 419 -54.86 -22.20 41.29
N ILE A 420 -54.71 -22.38 39.97
CA ILE A 420 -55.10 -21.52 38.85
C ILE A 420 -55.47 -22.41 37.65
N ALA A 421 -56.70 -22.21 37.18
CA ALA A 421 -57.19 -22.67 35.89
C ALA A 421 -56.97 -21.58 34.82
N SER A 422 -57.08 -22.04 33.57
CA SER A 422 -57.13 -21.34 32.29
C SER A 422 -55.80 -21.11 31.57
N ASN A 423 -55.64 -21.43 30.29
CA ASN A 423 -56.38 -22.26 29.33
C ASN A 423 -55.46 -22.34 28.10
N GLU A 424 -55.25 -23.54 27.55
CA GLU A 424 -54.90 -23.71 26.13
C GLU A 424 -56.20 -23.81 25.33
N GLU A 425 -56.29 -23.11 24.20
CA GLU A 425 -57.12 -23.57 23.09
C GLU A 425 -56.58 -23.11 21.73
N THR A 426 -56.88 -23.94 20.74
CA THR A 426 -56.25 -24.18 19.44
C THR A 426 -56.87 -23.31 18.33
N GLN A 427 -56.05 -22.76 17.41
CA GLN A 427 -56.23 -22.37 15.96
C GLN A 427 -57.59 -21.86 15.41
N PRO A 428 -57.70 -20.91 14.42
CA PRO A 428 -57.07 -21.02 13.07
C PRO A 428 -56.84 -19.73 12.20
N LEU A 429 -56.00 -19.90 11.15
CA LEU A 429 -55.97 -19.33 9.77
C LEU A 429 -56.52 -17.93 9.34
N GLN A 430 -55.73 -17.29 8.43
CA GLN A 430 -56.04 -16.39 7.29
C GLN A 430 -55.81 -14.84 7.42
N PRO A 431 -55.71 -14.04 6.32
CA PRO A 431 -54.48 -13.75 5.55
C PRO A 431 -54.21 -12.22 5.36
N GLY A 432 -53.02 -11.78 4.88
CA GLY A 432 -52.88 -10.41 4.35
C GLY A 432 -51.50 -9.75 4.34
N ASN A 433 -50.95 -9.61 3.14
CA ASN A 433 -50.18 -8.51 2.53
C ASN A 433 -49.28 -7.54 3.32
N ALA A 434 -48.06 -7.38 2.77
CA ALA A 434 -47.24 -6.16 2.58
C ALA A 434 -46.82 -5.36 3.85
N THR A 435 -45.58 -4.94 4.07
CA THR A 435 -44.66 -4.22 3.15
C THR A 435 -43.27 -4.08 3.83
N GLU A 436 -42.21 -4.14 3.02
CA GLU A 436 -40.95 -3.35 3.02
C GLU A 436 -39.98 -3.19 4.23
N TYR A 437 -38.72 -3.53 3.91
CA TYR A 437 -37.38 -2.95 4.23
C TYR A 437 -36.91 -2.74 5.69
N LEU A 438 -35.79 -3.40 6.04
CA LEU A 438 -34.48 -2.73 6.16
C LEU A 438 -33.30 -3.73 6.24
N GLN A 439 -32.16 -3.24 5.77
CA GLN A 439 -30.96 -3.90 5.28
C GLN A 439 -29.78 -3.59 6.21
N VAL A 440 -29.01 -4.58 6.68
CA VAL A 440 -27.59 -4.47 7.11
C VAL A 440 -26.99 -5.89 7.05
N LYS A 441 -26.26 -6.30 6.00
CA LYS A 441 -24.81 -6.13 5.69
C LYS A 441 -23.84 -6.57 6.80
N SER A 442 -23.18 -7.72 6.58
CA SER A 442 -21.72 -7.91 6.58
C SER A 442 -21.36 -9.33 7.01
N THR A 443 -20.56 -10.03 6.21
CA THR A 443 -19.31 -10.73 6.57
C THR A 443 -19.05 -11.81 5.51
N THR A 444 -18.04 -11.65 4.66
CA THR A 444 -17.55 -12.74 3.80
C THR A 444 -16.06 -12.56 3.54
N GLU A 445 -15.26 -13.14 4.41
CA GLU A 445 -13.90 -13.64 4.13
C GLU A 445 -13.73 -14.96 4.91
N LEU A 446 -12.89 -15.88 4.39
CA LEU A 446 -12.64 -17.29 4.76
C LEU A 446 -13.42 -18.29 3.87
N LEU A 447 -12.86 -19.30 3.18
CA LEU A 447 -11.56 -19.97 3.18
C LEU A 447 -11.41 -20.78 1.88
N ALA A 448 -10.23 -20.67 1.27
CA ALA A 448 -9.37 -21.77 0.80
C ALA A 448 -9.92 -23.22 0.90
N GLU A 449 -10.07 -23.85 -0.26
CA GLU A 449 -10.36 -25.28 -0.47
C GLU A 449 -9.05 -26.07 -0.31
N GLY A 450 -8.93 -26.83 0.78
CA GLY A 450 -7.89 -27.83 1.02
C GLY A 450 -8.53 -28.96 1.81
N THR A 451 -8.63 -30.13 1.20
CA THR A 451 -9.23 -31.35 1.77
C THR A 451 -8.51 -31.76 3.06
N CYS A 452 -9.16 -31.53 4.19
CA CYS A 452 -8.97 -32.20 5.46
C CYS A 452 -10.38 -32.48 5.99
N ASP A 453 -10.63 -33.71 6.45
CA ASP A 453 -11.88 -34.03 7.14
C ASP A 453 -12.11 -32.99 8.27
N PRO A 454 -13.31 -32.38 8.36
CA PRO A 454 -13.51 -31.29 9.29
C PRO A 454 -13.44 -31.83 10.72
N VAL A 455 -12.53 -31.26 11.51
CA VAL A 455 -12.60 -31.35 12.98
C VAL A 455 -13.94 -30.72 13.38
N ALA A 456 -14.86 -31.57 13.85
CA ALA A 456 -16.17 -31.14 14.29
C ALA A 456 -16.02 -30.28 15.54
N ASP A 457 -16.22 -28.97 15.37
CA ASP A 457 -16.32 -28.04 16.49
C ASP A 457 -17.64 -28.33 17.21
N ALA A 458 -17.58 -28.71 18.50
CA ALA A 458 -18.70 -29.30 19.23
C ALA A 458 -19.86 -28.32 19.52
N ASN A 459 -19.80 -27.10 18.96
CA ASN A 459 -20.71 -25.99 19.25
C ASN A 459 -21.39 -25.37 18.00
N GLU A 460 -21.21 -25.93 16.79
CA GLU A 460 -21.94 -25.45 15.60
C GLU A 460 -23.39 -26.00 15.56
N THR A 461 -24.38 -25.11 15.41
CA THR A 461 -25.80 -25.48 15.30
C THR A 461 -26.11 -26.12 13.94
N GLN A 462 -27.09 -27.03 13.91
CA GLN A 462 -27.44 -27.81 12.72
C GLN A 462 -27.90 -26.94 11.53
N GLU A 463 -28.49 -25.77 11.79
CA GLU A 463 -28.84 -24.78 10.76
C GLU A 463 -27.62 -24.13 10.10
N ALA A 464 -26.53 -23.92 10.83
CA ALA A 464 -25.28 -23.38 10.27
C ALA A 464 -24.60 -24.38 9.34
N LEU A 465 -24.68 -25.68 9.66
CA LEU A 465 -24.20 -26.76 8.80
C LEU A 465 -25.03 -26.87 7.51
N GLU A 466 -26.36 -26.84 7.61
CA GLU A 466 -27.25 -26.85 6.43
C GLU A 466 -27.10 -25.59 5.57
N GLY A 467 -26.82 -24.44 6.18
CA GLY A 467 -26.50 -23.19 5.51
C GLY A 467 -25.20 -23.30 4.70
N LYS A 468 -24.12 -23.79 5.32
CA LYS A 468 -22.84 -24.06 4.63
C LYS A 468 -23.02 -25.05 3.47
N GLN A 469 -23.78 -26.13 3.68
CA GLN A 469 -24.03 -27.13 2.64
C GLN A 469 -24.86 -26.57 1.46
N ARG A 470 -25.86 -25.71 1.73
CA ARG A 470 -26.61 -25.02 0.68
C ARG A 470 -25.74 -24.06 -0.13
N VAL A 471 -24.89 -23.29 0.54
CA VAL A 471 -23.93 -22.39 -0.12
C VAL A 471 -22.93 -23.18 -0.98
N HIS A 472 -22.42 -24.31 -0.48
CA HIS A 472 -21.54 -25.20 -1.23
C HIS A 472 -22.21 -25.75 -2.50
N LYS A 473 -23.46 -26.21 -2.39
CA LYS A 473 -24.24 -26.75 -3.53
C LYS A 473 -24.63 -25.69 -4.57
N ILE A 474 -24.74 -24.42 -4.17
CA ILE A 474 -24.95 -23.28 -5.08
C ILE A 474 -23.64 -22.93 -5.78
N SER A 475 -22.53 -22.91 -5.03
CA SER A 475 -21.17 -22.66 -5.56
C SER A 475 -20.77 -23.70 -6.61
N GLU A 476 -21.02 -24.98 -6.37
CA GLU A 476 -20.74 -26.05 -7.34
C GLU A 476 -21.54 -25.92 -8.63
N ARG A 477 -22.83 -25.58 -8.54
CA ARG A 477 -23.68 -25.33 -9.73
C ARG A 477 -23.20 -24.13 -10.55
N MET A 478 -22.73 -23.06 -9.90
CA MET A 478 -22.11 -21.93 -10.60
C MET A 478 -20.76 -22.32 -11.24
N ARG A 479 -19.97 -23.19 -10.59
CA ARG A 479 -18.69 -23.69 -11.10
C ARG A 479 -18.85 -24.54 -12.36
N GLU A 480 -19.92 -25.34 -12.46
CA GLU A 480 -20.23 -26.19 -13.63
C GLU A 480 -20.70 -25.41 -14.86
N LEU A 481 -21.44 -24.30 -14.65
CA LEU A 481 -21.91 -23.39 -15.69
C LEU A 481 -20.81 -22.45 -16.21
N ASN A 482 -19.74 -22.25 -15.44
CA ASN A 482 -18.65 -21.38 -15.81
C ASN A 482 -17.72 -22.05 -16.85
N LEU A 483 -18.01 -21.88 -18.15
CA LEU A 483 -17.16 -22.35 -19.25
C LEU A 483 -15.71 -21.85 -19.14
N TRP A 484 -15.49 -20.70 -18.48
CA TRP A 484 -14.16 -20.13 -18.25
C TRP A 484 -13.29 -21.03 -17.37
N SER A 485 -13.88 -21.70 -16.36
CA SER A 485 -13.16 -22.60 -15.43
C SER A 485 -12.57 -23.82 -16.14
N LYS A 486 -13.14 -24.23 -17.28
CA LYS A 486 -12.76 -25.41 -18.05
C LYS A 486 -11.58 -25.16 -19.00
N PHE A 487 -11.23 -23.91 -19.28
CA PHE A 487 -10.06 -23.60 -20.11
C PHE A 487 -8.75 -23.66 -19.30
N SER A 488 -7.70 -24.24 -19.91
CA SER A 488 -6.33 -24.14 -19.39
C SER A 488 -5.87 -22.68 -19.31
N TYR A 489 -5.08 -22.35 -18.29
CA TYR A 489 -4.56 -20.99 -18.05
C TYR A 489 -3.83 -20.40 -19.27
N ASP A 490 -3.09 -21.20 -20.04
CA ASP A 490 -2.43 -20.75 -21.28
C ASP A 490 -3.41 -20.35 -22.39
N ARG A 491 -4.59 -21.00 -22.41
CA ARG A 491 -5.65 -20.65 -23.35
C ARG A 491 -6.37 -19.40 -22.90
N ARG A 492 -6.61 -19.24 -21.59
CA ARG A 492 -7.16 -18.01 -21.01
C ARG A 492 -6.25 -16.81 -21.30
N LEU A 493 -4.94 -16.94 -21.08
CA LEU A 493 -3.96 -15.87 -21.37
C LEU A 493 -3.96 -15.46 -22.85
N ARG A 494 -3.93 -16.45 -23.77
CA ARG A 494 -3.99 -16.20 -25.22
C ARG A 494 -5.28 -15.54 -25.70
N ILE A 495 -6.39 -15.73 -24.97
CA ILE A 495 -7.69 -15.10 -25.28
C ILE A 495 -7.78 -13.71 -24.64
N LEU A 496 -7.37 -13.55 -23.37
CA LEU A 496 -7.49 -12.29 -22.64
C LEU A 496 -6.55 -11.21 -23.17
N CYS A 497 -5.29 -11.53 -23.49
CA CYS A 497 -4.33 -10.54 -23.98
C CYS A 497 -4.84 -9.74 -25.20
N PRO A 498 -5.31 -10.37 -26.30
CA PRO A 498 -5.84 -9.62 -27.44
C PRO A 498 -7.15 -8.90 -27.12
N ILE A 499 -8.00 -9.42 -26.22
CA ILE A 499 -9.24 -8.74 -25.80
C ILE A 499 -8.92 -7.49 -24.99
N VAL A 500 -7.92 -7.52 -24.10
CA VAL A 500 -7.45 -6.34 -23.36
C VAL A 500 -6.96 -5.28 -24.34
N ILE A 501 -6.16 -5.65 -25.35
CA ILE A 501 -5.67 -4.70 -26.37
C ILE A 501 -6.82 -4.16 -27.24
N LEU A 502 -7.77 -5.00 -27.64
CA LEU A 502 -8.90 -4.57 -28.47
C LEU A 502 -9.86 -3.67 -27.68
N SER A 503 -10.16 -4.00 -26.42
CA SER A 503 -11.00 -3.18 -25.53
C SER A 503 -10.31 -1.87 -25.15
N ALA A 504 -8.99 -1.85 -25.05
CA ALA A 504 -8.18 -0.65 -25.03
C ALA A 504 -8.50 0.25 -26.25
N ILE A 505 -8.39 -0.27 -27.47
CA ILE A 505 -8.71 0.51 -28.68
C ILE A 505 -10.17 1.02 -28.66
N ILE A 506 -11.11 0.22 -28.17
CA ILE A 506 -12.52 0.65 -28.01
C ILE A 506 -12.64 1.78 -26.97
N SER A 507 -11.85 1.74 -25.90
CA SER A 507 -11.82 2.77 -24.84
C SER A 507 -11.44 4.14 -25.38
N PHE A 508 -10.70 4.19 -26.50
CA PHE A 508 -10.35 5.44 -27.18
C PHE A 508 -11.59 6.14 -27.77
N TYR A 509 -12.55 5.37 -28.30
CA TYR A 509 -13.77 5.93 -28.92
C TYR A 509 -14.93 6.04 -27.96
N ALA A 510 -15.06 5.08 -27.03
CA ALA A 510 -16.14 5.02 -26.06
C ALA A 510 -15.57 4.59 -24.70
N PHE A 511 -15.09 5.57 -23.92
CA PHE A 511 -14.41 5.33 -22.64
C PHE A 511 -15.20 4.38 -21.72
N TYR A 512 -16.45 4.69 -21.39
CA TYR A 512 -17.23 3.88 -20.44
C TYR A 512 -17.43 2.43 -20.90
N ALA A 513 -17.65 2.21 -22.20
CA ALA A 513 -17.84 0.87 -22.76
C ALA A 513 -16.51 0.11 -22.85
N GLY A 514 -15.47 0.73 -23.43
CA GLY A 514 -14.17 0.12 -23.59
C GLY A 514 -13.48 -0.13 -22.24
N TRP A 515 -13.49 0.85 -21.33
CA TRP A 515 -12.88 0.74 -20.02
C TRP A 515 -13.63 -0.27 -19.14
N GLY A 516 -14.97 -0.33 -19.21
CA GLY A 516 -15.73 -1.36 -18.50
C GLY A 516 -15.33 -2.78 -18.93
N ILE A 517 -15.20 -3.00 -20.25
CA ILE A 517 -14.76 -4.30 -20.79
C ILE A 517 -13.29 -4.57 -20.41
N MET A 518 -12.42 -3.58 -20.59
CA MET A 518 -10.99 -3.71 -20.32
C MET A 518 -10.72 -3.96 -18.83
N GLY A 519 -11.41 -3.25 -17.94
CA GLY A 519 -11.32 -3.42 -16.49
C GLY A 519 -11.69 -4.83 -16.04
N ILE A 520 -12.81 -5.38 -16.53
CA ILE A 520 -13.19 -6.77 -16.27
C ILE A 520 -12.13 -7.74 -16.81
N CYS A 521 -11.62 -7.50 -18.02
CA CYS A 521 -10.58 -8.35 -18.61
C CYS A 521 -9.24 -8.27 -17.85
N LEU A 522 -8.86 -7.11 -17.31
CA LEU A 522 -7.66 -6.92 -16.49
C LEU A 522 -7.78 -7.66 -15.16
N ILE A 523 -8.94 -7.64 -14.51
CA ILE A 523 -9.19 -8.42 -13.28
C ILE A 523 -9.08 -9.92 -13.59
N LEU A 524 -9.74 -10.40 -14.65
CA LEU A 524 -9.65 -11.81 -15.06
C LEU A 524 -8.24 -12.22 -15.48
N LEU A 525 -7.49 -11.29 -16.08
CA LEU A 525 -6.09 -11.50 -16.47
C LEU A 525 -5.19 -11.60 -15.22
N GLY A 526 -5.38 -10.71 -14.25
CA GLY A 526 -4.73 -10.78 -12.94
C GLY A 526 -4.97 -12.13 -12.25
N ASP A 527 -6.23 -12.56 -12.18
CA ASP A 527 -6.63 -13.86 -11.61
C ASP A 527 -5.95 -15.04 -12.33
N THR A 528 -5.87 -14.97 -13.67
CA THR A 528 -5.24 -16.01 -14.48
C THR A 528 -3.73 -16.05 -14.29
N ILE A 529 -3.07 -14.88 -14.17
CA ILE A 529 -1.63 -14.77 -13.93
C ILE A 529 -1.29 -15.30 -12.53
N GLN A 530 -2.05 -14.90 -11.51
CA GLN A 530 -1.90 -15.38 -10.14
C GLN A 530 -2.04 -16.91 -10.08
N ALA A 531 -3.10 -17.46 -10.68
CA ALA A 531 -3.34 -18.90 -10.68
C ALA A 531 -2.27 -19.69 -11.45
N LYS A 532 -1.63 -19.09 -12.47
CA LYS A 532 -0.56 -19.72 -13.24
C LYS A 532 0.80 -19.68 -12.52
N PHE A 533 1.07 -18.60 -11.77
CA PHE A 533 2.34 -18.39 -11.07
C PHE A 533 2.11 -17.98 -9.60
N PRO A 534 1.51 -18.86 -8.78
CA PRO A 534 1.13 -18.54 -7.39
C PRO A 534 2.34 -18.26 -6.48
N GLN A 535 3.54 -18.67 -6.90
CA GLN A 535 4.80 -18.45 -6.18
C GLN A 535 5.26 -16.99 -6.25
N ILE A 536 5.02 -16.32 -7.38
CA ILE A 536 5.49 -14.96 -7.64
C ILE A 536 4.38 -13.94 -7.36
N PHE A 537 3.13 -14.28 -7.71
CA PHE A 537 1.99 -13.39 -7.56
C PHE A 537 1.04 -13.96 -6.50
N GLY A 538 0.83 -13.20 -5.42
CA GLY A 538 -0.08 -13.55 -4.35
C GLY A 538 -1.42 -12.82 -4.44
N LEU A 539 -2.10 -12.73 -3.30
CA LEU A 539 -3.42 -12.10 -3.20
C LEU A 539 -3.33 -10.57 -3.33
N THR A 540 -2.26 -9.95 -2.83
CA THR A 540 -2.15 -8.49 -2.82
C THR A 540 -1.96 -7.93 -4.23
N PHE A 541 -1.30 -8.67 -5.12
CA PHE A 541 -1.25 -8.42 -6.56
C PHE A 541 -2.65 -8.27 -7.18
N LYS A 542 -3.55 -9.24 -6.94
CA LYS A 542 -4.93 -9.21 -7.44
C LYS A 542 -5.72 -8.05 -6.84
N SER A 543 -5.60 -7.86 -5.53
CA SER A 543 -6.31 -6.79 -4.81
C SER A 543 -5.91 -5.42 -5.34
N PHE A 544 -4.63 -5.21 -5.64
CA PHE A 544 -4.14 -3.96 -6.21
C PHE A 544 -4.74 -3.69 -7.60
N ILE A 545 -4.72 -4.66 -8.51
CA ILE A 545 -5.32 -4.53 -9.85
C ILE A 545 -6.80 -4.19 -9.74
N THR A 546 -7.52 -4.93 -8.89
CA THR A 546 -8.96 -4.74 -8.66
C THR A 546 -9.25 -3.34 -8.10
N PHE A 547 -8.51 -2.93 -7.07
CA PHE A 547 -8.62 -1.62 -6.46
C PHE A 547 -8.38 -0.50 -7.48
N PHE A 548 -7.31 -0.62 -8.27
CA PHE A 548 -6.98 0.38 -9.28
C PHE A 548 -8.08 0.52 -10.34
N VAL A 549 -8.60 -0.60 -10.85
CA VAL A 549 -9.68 -0.60 -11.84
C VAL A 549 -10.96 0.05 -11.31
N ILE A 550 -11.31 -0.22 -10.06
CA ILE A 550 -12.49 0.38 -9.41
C ILE A 550 -12.23 1.88 -9.17
N LEU A 551 -11.07 2.24 -8.62
CA LEU A 551 -10.70 3.62 -8.34
C LEU A 551 -10.73 4.48 -9.61
N SER A 552 -10.16 3.99 -10.71
CA SER A 552 -10.19 4.72 -11.99
C SER A 552 -11.60 4.85 -12.54
N PHE A 553 -12.42 3.80 -12.47
CA PHE A 553 -13.81 3.87 -12.92
C PHE A 553 -14.61 4.90 -12.12
N VAL A 554 -14.50 4.90 -10.78
CA VAL A 554 -15.17 5.85 -9.90
C VAL A 554 -14.68 7.27 -10.17
N PHE A 555 -13.38 7.46 -10.30
CA PHE A 555 -12.77 8.75 -10.59
C PHE A 555 -13.32 9.37 -11.88
N PHE A 556 -13.23 8.66 -13.01
CA PHE A 556 -13.71 9.18 -14.29
C PHE A 556 -15.23 9.37 -14.32
N SER A 557 -16.00 8.49 -13.66
CA SER A 557 -17.45 8.68 -13.53
C SER A 557 -17.80 9.92 -12.70
N SER A 558 -17.03 10.20 -11.64
CA SER A 558 -17.25 11.37 -10.79
C SER A 558 -16.94 12.68 -11.51
N THR A 559 -15.89 12.71 -12.34
CA THR A 559 -15.52 13.93 -13.10
C THR A 559 -16.59 14.38 -14.09
N TRP A 560 -17.46 13.48 -14.55
CA TRP A 560 -18.63 13.81 -15.37
C TRP A 560 -19.83 14.32 -14.56
N ALA A 561 -19.98 13.87 -13.31
CA ALA A 561 -21.07 14.29 -12.43
C ALA A 561 -20.81 15.68 -11.81
N ILE A 562 -19.55 16.07 -11.75
CA ILE A 562 -19.07 17.29 -11.11
C ILE A 562 -19.01 18.41 -12.15
N GLY A 563 -20.17 18.99 -12.46
CA GLY A 563 -20.28 20.16 -13.32
C GLY A 563 -19.65 21.42 -12.69
N THR A 564 -18.92 22.18 -13.51
CA THR A 564 -18.41 23.56 -13.35
C THR A 564 -18.48 24.17 -11.94
N PHE A 565 -17.33 24.26 -11.27
CA PHE A 565 -17.26 24.63 -9.86
C PHE A 565 -17.26 26.12 -9.51
N VAL A 566 -17.10 27.06 -10.47
CA VAL A 566 -17.02 28.48 -10.12
C VAL A 566 -17.64 29.36 -11.22
N HIS A 567 -18.66 30.14 -10.86
CA HIS A 567 -19.12 31.29 -11.65
C HIS A 567 -18.30 32.52 -11.22
N GLY A 568 -17.36 32.96 -12.07
CA GLY A 568 -16.65 34.25 -11.93
C GLY A 568 -17.12 35.23 -13.00
N GLY A 569 -16.95 36.54 -12.77
CA GLY A 569 -17.28 37.58 -13.75
C GLY A 569 -18.66 38.23 -13.64
N ASP A 570 -19.53 37.77 -12.73
CA ASP A 570 -20.85 38.38 -12.44
C ASP A 570 -20.80 39.44 -11.33
N PHE A 571 -19.60 39.81 -10.86
CA PHE A 571 -19.41 40.81 -9.81
C PHE A 571 -19.39 42.23 -10.36
N PHE A 572 -20.38 43.05 -10.00
CA PHE A 572 -20.56 44.39 -10.54
C PHE A 572 -19.96 45.46 -9.63
N VAL A 573 -18.86 46.05 -10.10
CA VAL A 573 -18.27 47.28 -9.54
C VAL A 573 -18.24 48.32 -10.65
N PHE A 574 -18.73 49.52 -10.36
CA PHE A 574 -18.91 50.58 -11.34
C PHE A 574 -17.89 51.72 -11.18
N PRO A 575 -17.74 52.57 -12.21
CA PRO A 575 -16.92 53.77 -12.13
C PRO A 575 -17.28 54.65 -10.93
N PRO A 576 -16.32 55.44 -10.41
CA PRO A 576 -16.57 56.37 -9.31
C PRO A 576 -17.72 57.35 -9.61
N THR A 577 -18.75 57.34 -8.76
CA THR A 577 -19.81 58.36 -8.70
C THR A 577 -19.39 59.55 -7.82
N THR A 578 -20.10 60.68 -7.90
CA THR A 578 -19.90 61.85 -7.01
C THR A 578 -20.01 61.49 -5.53
N GLU A 579 -20.91 60.56 -5.19
CA GLU A 579 -21.08 60.04 -3.83
C GLU A 579 -19.89 59.17 -3.41
N SER A 580 -19.42 58.26 -4.27
CA SER A 580 -18.26 57.40 -3.95
C SER A 580 -16.95 58.20 -3.75
N ARG A 581 -16.75 59.29 -4.51
CA ARG A 581 -15.58 60.18 -4.38
C ARG A 581 -15.59 60.99 -3.10
N SER A 582 -16.77 61.32 -2.59
CA SER A 582 -16.95 62.07 -1.33
C SER A 582 -17.01 61.16 -0.09
N ALA A 583 -17.11 59.84 -0.26
CA ALA A 583 -17.11 58.87 0.83
C ALA A 583 -15.74 58.76 1.51
N SER A 584 -15.70 59.15 2.79
CA SER A 584 -14.51 59.06 3.65
C SER A 584 -14.26 57.66 4.23
N ALA A 585 -15.20 56.71 4.09
CA ALA A 585 -15.11 55.35 4.64
C ALA A 585 -15.86 54.33 3.79
N THR A 586 -15.46 53.06 3.86
CA THR A 586 -16.18 51.94 3.26
C THR A 586 -17.56 51.78 3.91
N PRO A 587 -18.66 51.66 3.15
CA PRO A 587 -20.02 51.54 3.69
C PRO A 587 -20.23 50.27 4.53
N PHE A 588 -19.33 49.29 4.39
CA PHE A 588 -19.32 48.01 5.09
C PHE A 588 -18.37 47.97 6.30
N ALA A 589 -17.69 49.07 6.64
CA ALA A 589 -16.93 49.14 7.88
C ALA A 589 -17.90 48.95 9.06
N MET A 590 -17.81 47.78 9.70
CA MET A 590 -18.58 47.45 10.89
C MET A 590 -18.34 48.56 11.93
N LYS A 591 -19.39 49.36 12.22
CA LYS A 591 -19.33 50.36 13.28
C LYS A 591 -18.91 49.64 14.56
N PRO A 592 -17.78 50.00 15.19
CA PRO A 592 -17.43 49.41 16.47
C PRO A 592 -18.47 49.89 17.48
N THR A 593 -19.38 49.00 17.89
CA THR A 593 -20.20 49.16 19.09
C THR A 593 -19.28 49.00 20.29
N MET A 594 -18.50 50.04 20.63
CA MET A 594 -17.91 50.16 21.97
C MET A 594 -17.46 51.59 22.25
N SER A 595 -17.79 52.06 23.45
CA SER A 595 -17.63 53.42 23.97
C SER A 595 -16.15 53.87 24.06
N PRO A 596 -15.89 55.19 24.04
CA PRO A 596 -14.53 55.72 24.04
C PRO A 596 -13.98 55.75 25.46
N ILE A 597 -13.12 54.80 25.84
CA ILE A 597 -12.24 54.95 27.01
C ILE A 597 -10.78 54.76 26.59
N HIS A 598 -10.27 55.86 26.03
CA HIS A 598 -8.97 56.48 26.27
C HIS A 598 -7.89 55.70 27.07
N TRP A 599 -7.02 54.94 26.38
CA TRP A 599 -5.58 54.87 26.65
C TRP A 599 -4.85 54.07 25.55
N MET A 600 -3.71 54.60 25.07
CA MET A 600 -2.79 54.03 24.06
C MET A 600 -3.37 53.74 22.65
N GLN A 601 -3.47 54.79 21.81
CA GLN A 601 -3.63 54.63 20.36
C GLN A 601 -2.33 54.10 19.73
N TRP A 602 -2.13 52.78 19.79
CA TRP A 602 -1.61 52.09 18.61
C TRP A 602 -2.71 52.25 17.56
N LYS A 603 -2.57 53.23 16.66
CA LYS A 603 -3.46 53.38 15.50
C LYS A 603 -3.61 51.99 14.89
N LYS A 604 -4.85 51.49 14.78
CA LYS A 604 -5.23 50.17 14.24
C LYS A 604 -4.16 49.64 13.29
N VAL A 605 -3.47 48.58 13.69
CA VAL A 605 -2.63 47.80 12.77
C VAL A 605 -3.53 47.39 11.60
N ALA A 606 -3.05 47.53 10.35
CA ALA A 606 -3.81 47.12 9.17
C ALA A 606 -4.30 45.69 9.37
N THR A 607 -5.59 45.44 9.15
CA THR A 607 -6.21 44.11 9.39
C THR A 607 -5.45 43.01 8.65
N TYR A 608 -4.98 43.32 7.44
CA TYR A 608 -4.10 42.48 6.63
C TYR A 608 -2.88 43.27 6.14
N PRO A 609 -1.63 42.78 6.33
CA PRO A 609 -0.42 43.40 5.80
C PRO A 609 -0.47 43.73 4.30
N VAL A 610 -1.14 42.91 3.48
CA VAL A 610 -1.30 43.16 2.03
C VAL A 610 -2.06 44.46 1.71
N CYS A 611 -2.83 45.02 2.65
CA CYS A 611 -3.50 46.30 2.44
C CYS A 611 -2.50 47.48 2.32
N ALA A 612 -1.28 47.31 2.82
CA ALA A 612 -0.19 48.29 2.69
C ALA A 612 0.74 47.97 1.51
N LEU A 613 0.55 46.84 0.83
CA LEU A 613 1.31 46.48 -0.35
C LEU A 613 0.83 47.33 -1.53
N ASP A 614 1.75 48.06 -2.14
CA ASP A 614 1.50 48.84 -3.35
C ASP A 614 2.55 48.47 -4.40
N MET A 615 2.12 47.82 -5.48
CA MET A 615 3.00 47.42 -6.58
C MET A 615 2.87 48.42 -7.72
N GLU A 616 3.73 49.45 -7.72
CA GLU A 616 3.77 50.50 -8.74
C GLU A 616 2.40 51.20 -8.93
N SER A 617 1.73 51.50 -7.80
CA SER A 617 0.41 52.13 -7.66
C SER A 617 -0.80 51.19 -7.73
N LEU A 618 -0.65 49.93 -8.14
CA LEU A 618 -1.72 48.91 -8.10
C LEU A 618 -1.82 48.32 -6.69
N ASP A 619 -3.02 48.37 -6.11
CA ASP A 619 -3.31 47.77 -4.81
C ASP A 619 -3.85 46.34 -4.93
N ILE A 620 -3.98 45.64 -3.79
CA ILE A 620 -4.46 44.26 -3.79
C ILE A 620 -5.91 44.12 -4.28
N VAL A 621 -6.73 45.17 -4.14
CA VAL A 621 -8.12 45.18 -4.61
C VAL A 621 -8.17 45.30 -6.14
N ASP A 622 -7.27 46.09 -6.73
CA ASP A 622 -7.07 46.17 -8.18
C ASP A 622 -6.72 44.78 -8.75
N PHE A 623 -5.78 44.05 -8.13
CA PHE A 623 -5.43 42.69 -8.57
C PHE A 623 -6.57 41.68 -8.42
N ALA A 624 -7.34 41.74 -7.32
CA ALA A 624 -8.49 40.86 -7.11
C ALA A 624 -9.58 41.10 -8.18
N LEU A 625 -9.84 42.37 -8.51
CA LEU A 625 -10.77 42.74 -9.56
C LEU A 625 -10.26 42.36 -10.96
N ILE A 626 -8.96 42.46 -11.23
CA ILE A 626 -8.40 41.98 -12.51
C ILE A 626 -8.55 40.45 -12.63
N ALA A 627 -8.23 39.70 -11.56
CA ALA A 627 -8.34 38.25 -11.52
C ALA A 627 -9.78 37.74 -11.66
N ASP A 628 -10.79 38.51 -11.23
CA ASP A 628 -12.19 38.16 -11.45
C ASP A 628 -12.68 38.52 -12.88
N SER A 629 -12.21 39.62 -13.46
CA SER A 629 -12.66 40.08 -14.80
C SER A 629 -12.34 39.09 -15.92
N ILE A 630 -11.28 38.31 -15.79
CA ILE A 630 -10.86 37.34 -16.82
C ILE A 630 -11.82 36.13 -16.96
N TYR A 631 -12.69 35.89 -15.96
CA TYR A 631 -13.71 34.84 -16.03
C TYR A 631 -14.84 35.13 -17.03
N GLY A 632 -14.91 36.36 -17.58
CA GLY A 632 -15.87 36.67 -18.64
C GLY A 632 -15.79 35.66 -19.79
N TRP A 633 -16.95 35.13 -20.19
CA TRP A 633 -17.10 34.06 -21.20
C TRP A 633 -16.70 34.46 -22.62
N ASN A 634 -16.47 35.75 -22.87
CA ASN A 634 -15.91 36.24 -24.13
C ASN A 634 -15.13 37.55 -23.90
N THR A 635 -14.36 37.96 -24.90
CA THR A 635 -13.57 39.20 -24.85
C THR A 635 -14.43 40.44 -24.59
N ALA A 636 -15.63 40.54 -25.16
CA ALA A 636 -16.49 41.70 -24.98
C ALA A 636 -16.96 41.87 -23.52
N VAL A 637 -17.21 40.76 -22.82
CA VAL A 637 -17.62 40.74 -21.41
C VAL A 637 -16.43 41.03 -20.51
N GLN A 638 -15.25 40.47 -20.82
CA GLN A 638 -14.00 40.79 -20.13
C GLN A 638 -13.71 42.30 -20.24
N VAL A 639 -13.67 42.85 -21.46
CA VAL A 639 -13.45 44.28 -21.73
C VAL A 639 -14.52 45.14 -21.05
N LYS A 640 -15.78 44.72 -21.07
CA LYS A 640 -16.86 45.43 -20.35
C LYS A 640 -16.61 45.45 -18.84
N SER A 641 -16.20 44.33 -18.25
CA SER A 641 -15.87 44.22 -16.83
C SER A 641 -14.69 45.14 -16.46
N PHE A 642 -13.61 45.13 -17.25
CA PHE A 642 -12.47 46.04 -17.07
C PHE A 642 -12.90 47.52 -17.21
N THR A 643 -13.72 47.83 -18.21
CA THR A 643 -14.24 49.19 -18.42
C THR A 643 -15.04 49.66 -17.21
N GLN A 644 -15.91 48.82 -16.67
CA GLN A 644 -16.72 49.16 -15.50
C GLN A 644 -15.86 49.38 -14.24
N ARG A 645 -14.75 48.67 -14.11
CA ARG A 645 -13.89 48.72 -12.92
C ARG A 645 -12.89 49.88 -12.96
N PHE A 646 -12.34 50.22 -14.13
CA PHE A 646 -11.24 51.19 -14.22
C PHE A 646 -11.64 52.53 -14.85
N ASN A 647 -12.66 52.59 -15.70
CA ASN A 647 -13.05 53.85 -16.33
C ASN A 647 -13.47 54.89 -15.27
N GLY A 648 -13.06 56.15 -15.44
CA GLY A 648 -13.33 57.22 -14.47
C GLY A 648 -12.51 57.18 -13.18
N THR A 649 -11.60 56.21 -13.04
CA THR A 649 -10.56 56.15 -11.98
C THR A 649 -9.23 56.75 -12.49
N GLU A 650 -8.23 56.83 -11.62
CA GLU A 650 -6.85 57.23 -11.97
C GLU A 650 -6.15 56.26 -12.95
N LEU A 651 -6.67 55.04 -13.14
CA LEU A 651 -6.17 54.05 -14.09
C LEU A 651 -7.16 53.80 -15.25
N GLY A 652 -7.96 54.83 -15.58
CA GLY A 652 -8.98 54.73 -16.63
C GLY A 652 -8.43 54.62 -18.05
N ASP A 653 -7.14 54.84 -18.25
CA ASP A 653 -6.42 54.83 -19.54
C ASP A 653 -5.83 53.46 -19.91
N TRP A 654 -6.34 52.38 -19.32
CA TRP A 654 -5.89 51.02 -19.57
C TRP A 654 -6.14 50.55 -21.02
N ASP A 655 -5.23 49.71 -21.52
CA ASP A 655 -5.28 49.10 -22.85
C ASP A 655 -5.39 47.58 -22.77
N TYR A 656 -6.28 46.99 -23.59
CA TYR A 656 -6.39 45.55 -23.78
C TYR A 656 -5.43 45.11 -24.90
N VAL A 657 -4.22 44.68 -24.55
CA VAL A 657 -3.13 44.48 -25.52
C VAL A 657 -3.29 43.19 -26.29
N SER A 658 -3.43 42.07 -25.58
CA SER A 658 -3.46 40.75 -26.18
C SER A 658 -4.30 39.78 -25.36
N ARG A 659 -4.81 38.74 -26.01
CA ARG A 659 -5.53 37.62 -25.40
C ARG A 659 -5.23 36.38 -26.20
N ASN A 660 -5.13 35.24 -25.53
CA ASN A 660 -5.05 33.98 -26.24
C ASN A 660 -6.36 33.64 -26.96
N ASN A 661 -6.23 32.80 -27.99
CA ASN A 661 -7.39 32.26 -28.69
C ASN A 661 -8.00 31.15 -27.83
N GLU A 662 -9.15 31.40 -27.19
CA GLU A 662 -9.84 30.43 -26.33
C GLU A 662 -10.21 29.11 -27.03
N ALA A 663 -10.37 29.12 -28.36
CA ALA A 663 -10.64 27.90 -29.11
C ALA A 663 -9.38 27.05 -29.38
N ALA A 664 -8.18 27.62 -29.22
CA ALA A 664 -6.90 26.96 -29.48
C ALA A 664 -6.03 26.80 -28.23
N GLY A 665 -6.06 27.77 -27.32
CA GLY A 665 -5.31 27.81 -26.07
C GLY A 665 -6.18 27.36 -24.89
N HIS A 666 -5.77 26.27 -24.26
CA HIS A 666 -6.47 25.63 -23.14
C HIS A 666 -6.55 26.54 -21.90
N GLN A 667 -5.47 27.26 -21.58
CA GLN A 667 -5.40 28.21 -20.47
C GLN A 667 -5.74 29.63 -20.96
N VAL A 668 -6.88 30.20 -20.56
CA VAL A 668 -7.25 31.57 -20.95
C VAL A 668 -6.45 32.61 -20.15
N TRP A 669 -5.91 33.61 -20.86
CA TRP A 669 -5.19 34.74 -20.29
C TRP A 669 -5.37 36.01 -21.13
N ALA A 670 -5.19 37.17 -20.51
CA ALA A 670 -5.18 38.46 -21.18
C ALA A 670 -4.07 39.37 -20.65
N GLU A 671 -3.47 40.14 -21.55
CA GLU A 671 -2.48 41.17 -21.25
C GLU A 671 -3.15 42.55 -21.21
N LEU A 672 -2.98 43.23 -20.09
CA LEU A 672 -3.44 44.59 -19.85
C LEU A 672 -2.24 45.50 -19.70
N TYR A 673 -2.30 46.69 -20.28
CA TYR A 673 -1.29 47.73 -20.10
C TYR A 673 -1.92 48.96 -19.47
N PHE A 674 -1.27 49.51 -18.45
CA PHE A 674 -1.68 50.73 -17.77
C PHE A 674 -0.65 51.83 -18.06
N PRO A 675 -0.90 52.71 -19.05
CA PRO A 675 0.05 53.73 -19.48
C PRO A 675 0.44 54.72 -18.37
N THR A 676 -0.54 55.17 -17.56
CA THR A 676 -0.32 56.12 -16.46
C THR A 676 0.75 55.67 -15.46
N ILE A 677 0.86 54.37 -15.22
CA ILE A 677 1.83 53.79 -14.28
C ILE A 677 2.93 52.97 -14.98
N ASN A 678 2.92 52.96 -16.32
CA ASN A 678 3.81 52.17 -17.18
C ASN A 678 3.93 50.72 -16.68
N MET A 679 2.80 50.04 -16.55
CA MET A 679 2.72 48.72 -15.90
C MET A 679 1.91 47.74 -16.76
N THR A 680 2.48 46.58 -17.04
CA THR A 680 1.76 45.47 -17.71
C THR A 680 1.30 44.44 -16.69
N VAL A 681 0.03 44.04 -16.77
CA VAL A 681 -0.55 42.98 -15.95
C VAL A 681 -1.05 41.87 -16.86
N ILE A 682 -0.61 40.64 -16.62
CA ILE A 682 -1.16 39.46 -17.29
C ILE A 682 -2.10 38.75 -16.31
N ALA A 683 -3.38 38.70 -16.69
CA ALA A 683 -4.45 38.07 -15.93
C ALA A 683 -4.72 36.66 -16.46
N VAL A 684 -4.69 35.66 -15.60
CA VAL A 684 -4.87 34.24 -15.94
C VAL A 684 -6.19 33.72 -15.37
N ARG A 685 -7.02 33.11 -16.21
CA ARG A 685 -8.33 32.58 -15.82
C ARG A 685 -8.20 31.29 -15.04
N GLY A 686 -9.01 31.11 -13.99
CA GLY A 686 -9.16 29.81 -13.36
C GLY A 686 -10.21 28.92 -14.04
N THR A 687 -10.60 27.87 -13.32
CA THR A 687 -11.53 26.82 -13.75
C THR A 687 -12.93 27.37 -14.04
N ALA A 688 -13.36 27.34 -15.31
CA ALA A 688 -14.70 27.75 -15.74
C ALA A 688 -15.52 26.56 -16.30
N THR A 689 -14.84 25.51 -16.75
CA THR A 689 -15.45 24.31 -17.34
C THR A 689 -15.02 23.02 -16.61
N ALA A 690 -15.76 21.92 -16.82
CA ALA A 690 -15.36 20.60 -16.28
C ALA A 690 -14.04 20.09 -16.90
N THR A 691 -13.68 20.58 -18.10
CA THR A 691 -12.39 20.28 -18.72
C THR A 691 -11.25 21.00 -18.02
N ASP A 692 -11.46 22.25 -17.59
CA ASP A 692 -10.47 22.97 -16.78
C ASP A 692 -10.25 22.27 -15.43
N ALA A 693 -11.31 21.70 -14.83
CA ALA A 693 -11.22 21.01 -13.54
C ALA A 693 -10.42 19.69 -13.64
N LEU A 694 -10.49 19.01 -14.79
CA LEU A 694 -9.65 17.85 -15.08
C LEU A 694 -8.18 18.25 -15.26
N GLU A 695 -7.91 19.45 -15.78
CA GLU A 695 -6.55 20.00 -15.88
C GLU A 695 -5.99 20.36 -14.49
N ASP A 696 -6.79 20.93 -13.59
CA ASP A 696 -6.40 21.12 -12.17
C ASP A 696 -5.97 19.79 -11.57
N LEU A 697 -6.82 18.79 -11.72
CA LEU A 697 -6.59 17.50 -11.10
C LEU A 697 -5.31 16.86 -11.63
N HIS A 698 -5.01 16.98 -12.93
CA HIS A 698 -3.80 16.44 -13.52
C HIS A 698 -2.50 16.88 -12.83
N TYR A 699 -2.34 18.17 -12.52
CA TYR A 699 -1.08 18.68 -11.93
C TYR A 699 -0.96 18.34 -10.44
N TRP A 700 -2.07 18.36 -9.70
CA TRP A 700 -2.08 18.20 -8.25
C TRP A 700 -2.58 16.82 -7.76
N PHE A 701 -2.90 15.89 -8.66
CA PHE A 701 -3.43 14.58 -8.29
C PHE A 701 -2.48 13.79 -7.36
N GLY A 702 -1.19 13.74 -7.72
CA GLY A 702 -0.18 13.01 -6.96
C GLY A 702 -0.06 13.53 -5.52
N VAL A 703 0.10 14.85 -5.35
CA VAL A 703 0.18 15.46 -4.01
C VAL A 703 -1.14 15.35 -3.25
N SER A 704 -2.29 15.40 -3.92
CA SER A 704 -3.60 15.20 -3.29
C SER A 704 -3.74 13.80 -2.66
N ILE A 705 -3.26 12.76 -3.36
CA ILE A 705 -3.22 11.40 -2.81
C ILE A 705 -2.29 11.34 -1.60
N MET A 706 -1.09 11.93 -1.71
CA MET A 706 -0.13 11.93 -0.62
C MET A 706 -0.66 12.67 0.62
N GLN A 707 -1.34 13.81 0.44
CA GLN A 707 -1.99 14.55 1.51
C GLN A 707 -3.18 13.77 2.12
N ALA A 708 -3.94 13.03 1.31
CA ALA A 708 -4.98 12.14 1.82
C ALA A 708 -4.39 11.01 2.70
N ALA A 709 -3.27 10.42 2.28
CA ALA A 709 -2.53 9.45 3.09
C ALA A 709 -1.94 10.10 4.37
N ASN A 710 -1.55 11.37 4.29
CA ASN A 710 -0.98 12.14 5.39
C ASN A 710 -1.93 12.30 6.61
N ILE A 711 -3.24 12.11 6.41
CA ILE A 711 -4.26 12.12 7.48
C ILE A 711 -4.04 10.98 8.48
N PHE A 712 -3.61 9.80 8.01
CA PHE A 712 -3.41 8.64 8.87
C PHE A 712 -2.01 8.67 9.49
N ILE A 713 -0.99 9.01 8.69
CA ILE A 713 0.42 9.00 9.09
C ILE A 713 1.09 10.19 8.42
N PRO A 714 1.86 11.04 9.12
CA PRO A 714 2.37 12.29 8.57
C PRO A 714 3.56 12.08 7.59
N PHE A 715 3.34 11.37 6.48
CA PHE A 715 4.33 10.99 5.47
C PHE A 715 5.09 12.19 4.89
N LEU A 716 4.39 13.28 4.56
CA LEU A 716 5.00 14.45 3.92
C LEU A 716 6.01 15.15 4.83
N LYS A 717 5.88 14.98 6.15
CA LYS A 717 6.85 15.51 7.13
C LYS A 717 7.97 14.53 7.48
N GLN A 718 7.78 13.24 7.20
CA GLN A 718 8.72 12.17 7.54
C GLN A 718 9.67 11.84 6.38
N LEU A 719 9.21 11.96 5.14
CA LEU A 719 10.01 11.74 3.95
C LEU A 719 10.88 12.97 3.63
N PRO A 720 12.06 12.80 3.00
CA PRO A 720 12.82 13.92 2.50
C PRO A 720 11.99 14.73 1.49
N SER A 721 11.88 16.04 1.67
CA SER A 721 11.09 16.91 0.77
C SER A 721 11.55 16.81 -0.68
N GLN A 722 12.86 16.75 -0.90
CA GLN A 722 13.45 16.57 -2.23
C GLN A 722 13.06 15.24 -2.88
N PHE A 723 13.01 14.16 -2.09
CA PHE A 723 12.53 12.86 -2.59
C PHE A 723 11.06 12.93 -3.01
N VAL A 724 10.21 13.57 -2.21
CA VAL A 724 8.78 13.76 -2.55
C VAL A 724 8.63 14.58 -3.83
N VAL A 725 9.40 15.67 -3.97
CA VAL A 725 9.42 16.51 -5.18
C VAL A 725 9.86 15.71 -6.41
N GLU A 726 10.93 14.93 -6.31
CA GLU A 726 11.42 14.08 -7.41
C GLU A 726 10.46 12.94 -7.76
N MET A 727 9.79 12.37 -6.75
CA MET A 727 8.78 11.34 -6.96
C MET A 727 7.54 11.90 -7.67
N LEU A 728 7.08 13.09 -7.30
CA LEU A 728 5.91 13.75 -7.88
C LEU A 728 6.20 14.43 -9.23
N SER A 729 7.46 14.79 -9.51
CA SER A 729 7.84 15.44 -10.77
C SER A 729 7.63 14.54 -11.98
N MET A 730 7.80 13.22 -11.80
CA MET A 730 7.64 12.22 -12.85
C MET A 730 8.51 12.52 -14.08
N ASN A 731 9.67 13.14 -13.87
CA ASN A 731 10.55 13.64 -14.95
C ASN A 731 10.94 12.55 -15.96
N PHE A 732 11.05 11.29 -15.53
CA PHE A 732 11.34 10.15 -16.42
C PHE A 732 10.23 9.87 -17.44
N PHE A 733 9.00 10.35 -17.18
CA PHE A 733 7.84 10.17 -18.04
C PHE A 733 7.54 11.39 -18.91
N GLN A 734 8.18 12.53 -18.64
CA GLN A 734 7.95 13.81 -19.32
C GLN A 734 8.07 13.72 -20.85
N ALA A 735 9.01 12.91 -21.36
CA ALA A 735 9.21 12.72 -22.80
C ALA A 735 8.03 12.04 -23.52
N VAL A 736 7.18 11.33 -22.78
CA VAL A 736 6.00 10.63 -23.30
C VAL A 736 4.72 11.43 -23.01
N MET A 737 4.77 12.44 -22.15
CA MET A 737 3.61 13.25 -21.80
C MET A 737 3.27 14.29 -22.89
N PRO A 738 1.99 14.71 -23.01
CA PRO A 738 1.63 15.87 -23.81
C PRO A 738 2.37 17.12 -23.34
N PRO A 739 2.60 18.09 -24.25
CA PRO A 739 3.11 19.39 -23.85
C PRO A 739 2.18 20.02 -22.81
N PRO A 740 2.73 20.64 -21.76
CA PRO A 740 1.92 21.20 -20.69
C PRO A 740 1.07 22.36 -21.19
N VAL A 741 -0.17 22.45 -20.71
CA VAL A 741 -1.14 23.49 -21.09
C VAL A 741 -0.63 24.92 -20.85
N TYR A 742 0.25 25.10 -19.87
CA TYR A 742 0.83 26.40 -19.54
C TYR A 742 1.96 26.86 -20.48
N SER A 743 2.39 26.05 -21.46
CA SER A 743 3.55 26.39 -22.29
C SER A 743 3.35 27.69 -23.10
N GLU A 744 2.17 27.88 -23.69
CA GLU A 744 1.86 29.11 -24.44
C GLU A 744 1.86 30.34 -23.54
N LEU A 745 1.33 30.22 -22.32
CA LEU A 745 1.37 31.29 -21.32
C LEU A 745 2.81 31.60 -20.91
N LEU A 746 3.63 30.57 -20.67
CA LEU A 746 5.03 30.73 -20.31
C LEU A 746 5.84 31.42 -21.42
N ASP A 747 5.64 31.02 -22.68
CA ASP A 747 6.30 31.62 -23.84
C ASP A 747 5.90 33.09 -24.00
N HIS A 748 4.59 33.37 -23.88
CA HIS A 748 4.09 34.74 -23.94
C HIS A 748 4.64 35.61 -22.81
N VAL A 749 4.57 35.15 -21.55
CA VAL A 749 5.11 35.90 -20.40
C VAL A 749 6.61 36.14 -20.58
N THR A 750 7.36 35.17 -21.11
CA THR A 750 8.79 35.32 -21.40
C THR A 750 9.05 36.40 -22.45
N GLU A 751 8.23 36.47 -23.50
CA GLU A 751 8.30 37.52 -24.53
C GLU A 751 7.96 38.89 -23.94
N VAL A 752 6.85 39.00 -23.19
CA VAL A 752 6.45 40.24 -22.53
C VAL A 752 7.51 40.71 -21.55
N ARG A 753 8.09 39.80 -20.75
CA ARG A 753 9.15 40.11 -19.79
C ARG A 753 10.39 40.69 -20.49
N LYS A 754 10.76 40.18 -21.66
CA LYS A 754 11.85 40.74 -22.48
C LYS A 754 11.51 42.14 -23.01
N ARG A 755 10.23 42.40 -23.30
CA ARG A 755 9.75 43.70 -23.81
C ARG A 755 9.65 44.77 -22.71
N VAL A 756 9.12 44.46 -21.53
CA VAL A 756 8.79 45.46 -20.49
C VAL A 756 9.68 45.40 -19.24
N GLY A 757 10.52 44.38 -19.11
CA GLY A 757 11.42 44.21 -17.96
C GLY A 757 10.65 44.03 -16.64
N HIS A 758 11.07 44.74 -15.59
CA HIS A 758 10.47 44.66 -14.25
C HIS A 758 9.05 45.21 -14.15
N ARG A 759 8.56 45.91 -15.18
CA ARG A 759 7.19 46.44 -15.28
C ARG A 759 6.21 45.37 -15.77
N LEU A 760 6.28 44.17 -15.20
CA LEU A 760 5.33 43.08 -15.42
C LEU A 760 4.90 42.43 -14.09
N VAL A 761 3.59 42.22 -13.91
CA VAL A 761 3.02 41.44 -12.80
C VAL A 761 2.00 40.44 -13.34
N LEU A 762 1.98 39.23 -12.77
CA LEU A 762 1.00 38.21 -13.08
C LEU A 762 -0.08 38.17 -12.00
N THR A 763 -1.34 37.90 -12.37
CA THR A 763 -2.42 37.70 -11.41
C THR A 763 -3.41 36.65 -11.89
N GLY A 764 -4.06 35.97 -10.96
CA GLY A 764 -5.09 34.99 -11.28
C GLY A 764 -5.77 34.42 -10.05
N HIS A 765 -6.87 33.70 -10.26
CA HIS A 765 -7.63 33.05 -9.20
C HIS A 765 -7.75 31.55 -9.45
N SER A 766 -7.81 30.74 -8.37
CA SER A 766 -7.94 29.27 -8.45
C SER A 766 -6.81 28.67 -9.32
N LEU A 767 -7.10 27.82 -10.31
CA LEU A 767 -6.12 27.36 -11.30
C LEU A 767 -5.27 28.51 -11.88
N GLY A 768 -5.91 29.62 -12.25
CA GLY A 768 -5.23 30.78 -12.82
C GLY A 768 -4.27 31.44 -11.83
N GLY A 769 -4.57 31.38 -10.53
CA GLY A 769 -3.68 31.83 -9.47
C GLY A 769 -2.43 30.96 -9.35
N ALA A 770 -2.60 29.63 -9.40
CA ALA A 770 -1.46 28.72 -9.41
C ALA A 770 -0.62 28.83 -10.68
N MET A 771 -1.24 28.98 -11.86
CA MET A 771 -0.52 29.20 -13.12
C MET A 771 0.23 30.53 -13.12
N ALA A 772 -0.37 31.60 -12.60
CA ALA A 772 0.31 32.89 -12.41
C ALA A 772 1.50 32.76 -11.44
N ALA A 773 1.34 32.08 -10.30
CA ALA A 773 2.41 31.83 -9.34
C ALA A 773 3.55 31.01 -9.95
N MET A 774 3.23 29.92 -10.65
CA MET A 774 4.21 29.02 -11.27
C MET A 774 4.99 29.73 -12.38
N VAL A 775 4.30 30.38 -13.32
CA VAL A 775 4.96 31.13 -14.42
C VAL A 775 5.72 32.34 -13.86
N GLY A 776 5.22 32.96 -12.81
CA GLY A 776 5.89 34.06 -12.11
C GLY A 776 7.22 33.61 -11.51
N ALA A 777 7.21 32.52 -10.75
CA ALA A 777 8.41 31.90 -10.21
C ALA A 777 9.38 31.48 -11.34
N LYS A 778 8.90 30.84 -12.41
CA LYS A 778 9.73 30.37 -13.52
C LYS A 778 10.37 31.49 -14.34
N THR A 779 9.69 32.63 -14.48
CA THR A 779 10.16 33.79 -15.27
C THR A 779 10.76 34.91 -14.41
N HIS A 780 10.87 34.69 -13.10
CA HIS A 780 11.31 35.70 -12.13
C HIS A 780 10.47 36.98 -12.23
N THR A 781 9.16 36.81 -12.37
CA THR A 781 8.15 37.88 -12.49
C THR A 781 7.24 37.85 -11.26
N PRO A 782 7.02 38.97 -10.56
CA PRO A 782 6.11 39.02 -9.43
C PRO A 782 4.70 38.52 -9.79
N ALA A 783 4.13 37.66 -8.96
CA ALA A 783 2.81 37.08 -9.17
C ALA A 783 1.93 37.19 -7.92
N VAL A 784 0.68 37.59 -8.13
CA VAL A 784 -0.38 37.66 -7.11
C VAL A 784 -1.40 36.54 -7.38
N SER A 785 -1.35 35.50 -6.55
CA SER A 785 -2.25 34.35 -6.64
C SER A 785 -3.39 34.50 -5.64
N PHE A 786 -4.64 34.41 -6.11
CA PHE A 786 -5.82 34.34 -5.24
C PHE A 786 -6.34 32.91 -5.19
N SER A 787 -6.29 32.28 -4.00
CA SER A 787 -6.77 30.90 -3.81
C SER A 787 -6.20 29.86 -4.77
N GLY A 788 -4.98 30.07 -5.30
CA GLY A 788 -4.30 29.04 -6.08
C GLY A 788 -3.84 27.88 -5.18
N PRO A 789 -3.88 26.62 -5.67
CA PRO A 789 -3.23 25.50 -4.99
C PRO A 789 -1.72 25.76 -4.81
N GLY A 790 -1.12 25.06 -3.83
CA GLY A 790 0.29 25.12 -3.53
C GLY A 790 1.19 24.59 -4.64
N LEU A 791 2.47 24.92 -4.53
CA LEU A 791 3.48 24.57 -5.52
C LEU A 791 4.69 23.88 -4.89
N LEU A 792 4.79 23.79 -3.56
CA LEU A 792 6.04 23.41 -2.91
C LEU A 792 6.49 21.98 -3.25
N TYR A 793 5.58 20.99 -3.18
CA TYR A 793 5.90 19.61 -3.57
C TYR A 793 5.77 19.39 -5.07
N SER A 794 4.84 20.09 -5.73
CA SER A 794 4.62 19.97 -7.17
C SER A 794 5.64 20.75 -8.02
N ARG A 795 6.52 21.56 -7.42
CA ARG A 795 7.52 22.39 -8.13
C ARG A 795 8.40 21.61 -9.09
N GLY A 796 8.73 20.36 -8.75
CA GLY A 796 9.53 19.49 -9.60
C GLY A 796 8.87 19.21 -10.95
N ARG A 797 7.54 19.15 -11.00
CA ARG A 797 6.75 18.96 -12.23
C ARG A 797 6.79 20.19 -13.14
N PHE A 798 6.93 21.37 -12.55
CA PHE A 798 6.97 22.64 -13.26
C PHE A 798 8.39 23.10 -13.59
N ASP A 799 9.40 22.38 -13.10
CA ASP A 799 10.81 22.76 -13.17
C ASP A 799 11.01 24.17 -12.59
N VAL A 800 10.59 24.32 -11.34
CA VAL A 800 10.64 25.57 -10.56
C VAL A 800 11.42 25.36 -9.26
N ASP A 801 12.28 26.32 -8.95
CA ASP A 801 13.06 26.33 -7.71
C ASP A 801 12.26 26.89 -6.54
N ASP A 802 12.51 26.36 -5.34
CA ASP A 802 11.86 26.81 -4.10
C ASP A 802 12.15 28.30 -3.81
N GLU A 803 13.38 28.75 -4.09
CA GLU A 803 13.79 30.15 -3.93
C GLU A 803 12.98 31.09 -4.83
N SER A 804 12.71 30.69 -6.08
CA SER A 804 11.93 31.50 -7.01
C SER A 804 10.46 31.60 -6.57
N ILE A 805 9.90 30.55 -5.98
CA ILE A 805 8.56 30.62 -5.37
C ILE A 805 8.59 31.58 -4.18
N ARG A 806 9.61 31.48 -3.32
CA ARG A 806 9.79 32.35 -2.15
C ARG A 806 9.85 33.83 -2.55
N ASP A 807 10.60 34.15 -3.59
CA ASP A 807 10.98 35.52 -3.92
C ASP A 807 9.99 36.25 -4.86
N TYR A 808 9.19 35.50 -5.65
CA TYR A 808 8.30 36.09 -6.67
C TYR A 808 6.80 35.83 -6.46
N VAL A 809 6.39 35.00 -5.50
CA VAL A 809 4.98 34.62 -5.33
C VAL A 809 4.37 35.20 -4.05
N LEU A 810 3.26 35.92 -4.21
CA LEU A 810 2.34 36.30 -3.15
C LEU A 810 1.02 35.56 -3.32
N THR A 811 0.61 34.78 -2.32
CA THR A 811 -0.68 34.06 -2.32
C THR A 811 -1.62 34.63 -1.27
N ILE A 812 -2.84 34.95 -1.67
CA ILE A 812 -3.94 35.37 -0.80
C ILE A 812 -4.87 34.17 -0.66
N LYS A 813 -5.11 33.71 0.57
CA LYS A 813 -5.98 32.56 0.84
C LYS A 813 -7.04 32.89 1.89
N PRO A 814 -8.33 32.60 1.63
CA PRO A 814 -9.36 32.66 2.66
C PRO A 814 -9.22 31.50 3.63
N ARG A 815 -9.56 31.72 4.90
CA ARG A 815 -9.72 30.64 5.87
C ARG A 815 -10.77 29.66 5.39
N ARG A 816 -10.53 28.37 5.64
CA ARG A 816 -11.41 27.25 5.23
C ARG A 816 -11.54 27.04 3.73
N ASP A 817 -10.88 27.81 2.87
CA ASP A 817 -10.81 27.48 1.45
C ASP A 817 -9.95 26.22 1.27
N ILE A 818 -10.52 25.20 0.61
CA ILE A 818 -9.89 23.88 0.42
C ILE A 818 -8.87 23.86 -0.72
N VAL A 819 -9.00 24.75 -1.71
CA VAL A 819 -8.12 24.73 -2.90
C VAL A 819 -6.67 25.09 -2.56
N PRO A 820 -6.38 26.20 -1.85
CA PRO A 820 -5.01 26.53 -1.42
C PRO A 820 -4.46 25.61 -0.31
N GLN A 821 -5.20 24.57 0.09
CA GLN A 821 -4.71 23.50 0.98
C GLN A 821 -4.19 22.29 0.20
N VAL A 822 -4.49 22.20 -1.10
CA VAL A 822 -3.89 21.20 -1.98
C VAL A 822 -2.45 21.62 -2.24
N ASP A 823 -1.50 20.73 -1.94
CA ASP A 823 -0.06 21.05 -1.82
C ASP A 823 0.22 22.12 -0.73
N GLU A 824 1.49 22.37 -0.45
CA GLU A 824 1.94 23.44 0.45
C GLU A 824 2.21 24.73 -0.33
N LEU A 825 1.82 25.85 0.26
CA LEU A 825 2.04 27.19 -0.30
C LEU A 825 3.47 27.64 0.01
N GLY A 826 4.21 28.03 -1.02
CA GLY A 826 5.47 28.76 -0.86
C GLY A 826 5.25 30.28 -0.99
N GLY A 827 6.33 31.07 -0.82
CA GLY A 827 6.25 32.53 -0.97
C GLY A 827 5.63 33.24 0.22
N MET A 828 5.20 34.48 -0.02
CA MET A 828 4.44 35.26 0.96
C MET A 828 2.98 34.76 0.94
N VAL A 829 2.47 34.33 2.09
CA VAL A 829 1.08 33.88 2.20
C VAL A 829 0.31 34.83 3.11
N GLN A 830 -0.70 35.49 2.54
CA GLN A 830 -1.67 36.28 3.29
C GLN A 830 -2.95 35.48 3.50
N GLU A 831 -3.23 35.15 4.76
CA GLU A 831 -4.52 34.60 5.14
C GLU A 831 -5.56 35.72 5.36
N ILE A 832 -6.75 35.57 4.80
CA ILE A 832 -7.92 36.46 5.00
C ILE A 832 -9.09 35.69 5.59
N GLU A 833 -9.99 36.36 6.29
CA GLU A 833 -11.17 35.71 6.88
C GLU A 833 -12.19 35.26 5.82
N CYS A 834 -12.84 34.11 6.07
CA CYS A 834 -14.03 33.70 5.33
C CYS A 834 -15.20 33.60 6.29
N ARG A 835 -16.26 34.38 6.02
CA ARG A 835 -17.46 34.44 6.87
C ARG A 835 -18.51 33.39 6.55
N ARG A 836 -18.33 32.65 5.46
CA ARG A 836 -19.23 31.58 5.03
C ARG A 836 -18.90 30.26 5.74
N ASN A 837 -19.92 29.43 5.97
CA ASN A 837 -19.72 28.11 6.56
C ASN A 837 -19.24 27.04 5.57
N ASN A 838 -19.60 27.17 4.29
CA ASN A 838 -19.23 26.19 3.27
C ASN A 838 -17.80 26.45 2.76
N PRO A 839 -16.85 25.50 2.89
CA PRO A 839 -15.49 25.61 2.36
C PRO A 839 -15.42 25.95 0.87
N LEU A 840 -16.31 25.36 0.05
CA LEU A 840 -16.39 25.65 -1.39
C LEU A 840 -16.87 27.07 -1.67
N ALA A 841 -17.71 27.63 -0.79
CA ALA A 841 -18.16 29.01 -0.93
C ALA A 841 -17.08 30.02 -0.51
N CYS A 842 -16.13 29.61 0.34
CA CYS A 842 -14.94 30.41 0.66
C CYS A 842 -14.00 30.55 -0.53
N HIS A 843 -13.94 29.55 -1.41
CA HIS A 843 -13.12 29.57 -2.63
C HIS A 843 -13.56 30.60 -3.70
N SER A 844 -14.74 31.20 -3.56
CA SER A 844 -15.24 32.16 -4.56
C SER A 844 -14.41 33.45 -4.62
N THR A 845 -14.24 34.03 -5.82
CA THR A 845 -13.64 35.37 -6.02
C THR A 845 -14.36 36.45 -5.21
N VAL A 846 -15.67 36.30 -4.98
CA VAL A 846 -16.49 37.21 -4.15
C VAL A 846 -15.94 37.34 -2.74
N THR A 847 -15.47 36.24 -2.14
CA THR A 847 -14.87 36.24 -0.79
C THR A 847 -13.67 37.18 -0.74
N HIS A 848 -12.76 37.07 -1.72
CA HIS A 848 -11.59 37.94 -1.83
C HIS A 848 -11.98 39.39 -2.01
N MET A 849 -12.83 39.69 -3.00
CA MET A 849 -13.21 41.07 -3.32
C MET A 849 -13.90 41.76 -2.14
N CYS A 850 -14.87 41.10 -1.50
CA CYS A 850 -15.64 41.71 -0.40
C CYS A 850 -14.80 41.85 0.88
N GLU A 851 -14.04 40.83 1.27
CA GLU A 851 -13.23 40.90 2.50
C GLU A 851 -12.06 41.88 2.35
N LEU A 852 -11.37 41.89 1.20
CA LEU A 852 -10.30 42.85 0.93
C LEU A 852 -10.84 44.28 0.81
N TYR A 853 -12.00 44.49 0.17
CA TYR A 853 -12.60 45.81 0.11
C TYR A 853 -12.94 46.36 1.50
N VAL A 854 -13.49 45.52 2.39
CA VAL A 854 -13.82 45.97 3.76
C VAL A 854 -12.59 46.21 4.61
N ALA A 855 -11.55 45.39 4.47
CA ALA A 855 -10.34 45.50 5.26
C ALA A 855 -9.37 46.58 4.76
N CYS A 856 -9.14 46.64 3.45
CA CYS A 856 -8.16 47.53 2.82
C CYS A 856 -8.77 48.84 2.31
N GLY A 857 -10.09 48.87 2.08
CA GLY A 857 -10.74 49.97 1.37
C GLY A 857 -10.53 49.89 -0.13
N ASP A 858 -10.96 50.93 -0.84
CA ASP A 858 -10.72 51.07 -2.28
C ASP A 858 -10.04 52.41 -2.57
N LYS A 859 -8.75 52.36 -2.93
CA LYS A 859 -7.93 53.53 -3.29
C LYS A 859 -8.53 54.29 -4.47
N ARG A 860 -9.22 53.58 -5.38
CA ARG A 860 -9.78 54.12 -6.64
C ARG A 860 -11.18 54.70 -6.50
N LYS A 861 -11.78 54.60 -5.30
CA LYS A 861 -13.12 55.15 -5.01
C LYS A 861 -14.19 54.65 -5.99
N ARG A 862 -14.14 53.38 -6.39
CA ARG A 862 -15.16 52.80 -7.28
C ARG A 862 -16.50 52.70 -6.55
N ASP A 863 -17.58 52.57 -7.32
CA ASP A 863 -18.91 52.41 -6.76
C ASP A 863 -19.24 50.93 -6.50
N TRP A 864 -19.25 50.55 -5.23
CA TRP A 864 -19.60 49.21 -4.73
C TRP A 864 -21.08 49.08 -4.32
N SER A 865 -21.92 50.10 -4.53
CA SER A 865 -23.34 50.09 -4.11
C SER A 865 -24.16 48.97 -4.76
N LYS A 866 -23.73 48.49 -5.93
CA LYS A 866 -24.36 47.40 -6.69
C LYS A 866 -23.70 46.05 -6.50
N ALA A 867 -22.67 45.94 -5.66
CA ALA A 867 -22.05 44.67 -5.28
C ALA A 867 -22.92 43.95 -4.23
N ILE A 868 -24.13 43.55 -4.62
CA ILE A 868 -25.13 42.90 -3.74
C ILE A 868 -24.55 41.62 -3.13
N GLN A 869 -23.66 40.94 -3.85
CA GLN A 869 -22.95 39.75 -3.37
C GLN A 869 -22.12 40.01 -2.11
N CYS A 870 -21.65 41.24 -1.88
CA CYS A 870 -21.01 41.60 -0.62
C CYS A 870 -22.00 41.71 0.54
N ASN A 871 -23.22 42.21 0.30
CA ASN A 871 -24.26 42.20 1.34
C ASN A 871 -24.54 40.75 1.78
N GLU A 872 -24.71 39.84 0.82
CA GLU A 872 -24.89 38.41 1.11
C GLU A 872 -23.68 37.85 1.88
N TYR A 873 -22.45 38.12 1.44
CA TYR A 873 -21.24 37.67 2.13
C TYR A 873 -21.16 38.12 3.61
N PHE A 874 -21.67 39.32 3.95
CA PHE A 874 -21.64 39.82 5.34
C PHE A 874 -22.85 39.42 6.19
N HIS A 875 -23.97 39.04 5.56
CA HIS A 875 -25.24 38.77 6.25
C HIS A 875 -25.64 37.30 6.28
N ASP A 876 -25.12 36.48 5.37
CA ASP A 876 -25.40 35.05 5.30
C ASP A 876 -24.40 34.29 6.19
N LYS A 877 -24.87 33.82 7.35
CA LYS A 877 -24.05 33.13 8.37
C LYS A 877 -23.95 31.64 8.11
#